data_AF-A0A937CEW7-F1
#
_entry.id   AF-A0A937CEW7-F1
#
_cell.length_a   1.000
_cell.length_b   1.000
_cell.length_c   1.000
_cell.angle_alpha   90.00
_cell.angle_beta   90.00
_cell.angle_gamma   90.00
#
_symmetry.space_group_name_H-M   'P 1'
#
loop_
_entity.id
_entity.type
_entity.pdbx_description
1 polymer ?
#
loop_
_entity_poly.entity_id
_entity_poly.type
_entity_poly.pdbx_seq_one_letter_code
_entity_poly.pdbx_strand_id
1 'polypeptide(L)'
;MPTKKPIAKSAKSAGATKLATKKAATKPVTKKPAAKKPETKKASVKTIATKAIKAPSKPSPKAPLKVKPVPVSKKPASKASPEVKKPTKAAAKEVVEKVVKPSKPAKTTPVARVGAKRGPKPKGSIAKPSLDDEDLHDIEDDLVGEPIATNESGDKVKPLRMKISKAKERALIKEFGLDDTVLSEEDLAIRRLRLKQLIKLGKTRGYLTHGEISDHLPDKLVDAETLTVVINMLKDMGVSVFEQTPDVDAILNSAKTVASEEEAEEEAEAAIATVDSEFGRTTDPVRMYMREMGTVELLTREGEIEIAKRIEGGLMRMLEAISESPATIAEIFAMMEEIKLGTNTKVIISHVVDGFSDLNEADDYVAEEDFDEFDEADDDDGKGGSKALTRKLEELKVESFRRFDIIREHFEKLHRVYDKEGYGTANYLKAQKTLSAELMNIRFTAKTIEKLCDLLRGQVEDVRKKERELRKIIVDKCGYPQANFIAEFSGRDKNNQPAPSHLLDLKWIEKQAHAGKPWSAIMARNIPPVQDIQQKLIDLQARVVVPIDHLKDINKRMNEGERGSRAAKKEMIEANLRLVISIAKKYTNRGLQFLDLIQEGNIGLMKAVDKFEYRRGYKFSTYATWWIRQAITRSIADQARTIRIPVHMIETINKMNRLSRQHLQEFGFEPDAGMLAERMEITEDKIRKIMKIAKEPISMETPIGDDDDSHLGDFIEDGANTAPLEAAMQAGLRDVTKDILDALTPREAKVLRMRFGIEMSTDHTLEEVGKQFDVTRERVRQIEAKALRKLKHPSRSDKLRSFIDTL
;
A
#
# COMPACT_ATOMS: atom_id res chain seq x y z
N MET A 1 -55.44 11.58 27.63
CA MET A 1 -56.77 11.92 27.05
C MET A 1 -56.55 12.83 25.83
N PRO A 2 -57.48 12.89 24.85
CA PRO A 2 -57.12 12.82 23.42
C PRO A 2 -57.41 14.13 22.64
N THR A 3 -57.10 14.29 21.35
CA THR A 3 -57.69 13.65 20.13
C THR A 3 -56.90 14.02 18.86
N LYS A 4 -56.94 13.32 17.70
CA LYS A 4 -57.56 12.05 17.24
C LYS A 4 -56.82 11.51 15.97
N LYS A 5 -57.03 10.22 15.64
CA LYS A 5 -56.70 9.51 14.37
C LYS A 5 -57.95 9.48 13.44
N PRO A 6 -57.96 9.06 12.13
CA PRO A 6 -57.41 7.82 11.50
C PRO A 6 -56.54 8.06 10.21
N ILE A 7 -55.73 7.17 9.60
CA ILE A 7 -55.73 5.73 9.19
C ILE A 7 -56.32 5.41 7.79
N ALA A 8 -55.44 5.12 6.81
CA ALA A 8 -55.45 3.96 5.86
C ALA A 8 -54.16 4.02 4.99
N LYS A 9 -53.30 3.02 4.73
CA LYS A 9 -53.36 1.56 4.46
C LYS A 9 -53.67 1.13 3.00
N SER A 10 -52.63 0.87 2.22
CA SER A 10 -52.43 -0.39 1.45
C SER A 10 -50.93 -0.57 1.15
N ALA A 11 -50.49 -1.76 0.69
CA ALA A 11 -49.06 -2.07 0.53
C ALA A 11 -48.78 -3.27 -0.40
N LYS A 12 -47.52 -3.39 -0.87
CA LYS A 12 -46.84 -4.55 -1.47
C LYS A 12 -47.41 -5.17 -2.76
N SER A 13 -46.53 -5.31 -3.76
CA SER A 13 -46.22 -6.63 -4.36
C SER A 13 -44.86 -6.61 -5.06
N ALA A 14 -44.17 -7.75 -5.11
CA ALA A 14 -42.93 -7.96 -5.85
C ALA A 14 -43.06 -9.17 -6.80
N GLY A 15 -42.18 -9.28 -7.79
CA GLY A 15 -42.20 -10.30 -8.86
C GLY A 15 -41.87 -9.63 -10.20
N ALA A 16 -40.74 -9.83 -10.89
CA ALA A 16 -39.81 -10.95 -11.06
C ALA A 16 -40.28 -12.05 -12.05
N THR A 17 -39.31 -12.71 -12.71
CA THR A 17 -39.46 -13.83 -13.69
C THR A 17 -40.04 -13.50 -15.07
N LYS A 18 -39.66 -14.16 -16.19
CA LYS A 18 -38.35 -14.74 -16.63
C LYS A 18 -38.44 -15.10 -18.14
N LEU A 19 -37.28 -15.23 -18.80
CA LEU A 19 -36.97 -16.12 -19.95
C LEU A 19 -37.92 -16.24 -21.17
N ALA A 20 -37.37 -15.99 -22.37
CA ALA A 20 -37.36 -16.95 -23.49
C ALA A 20 -36.21 -16.64 -24.47
N THR A 21 -35.76 -17.61 -25.26
CA THR A 21 -34.57 -17.50 -26.15
C THR A 21 -34.80 -18.12 -27.53
N LYS A 22 -34.02 -17.70 -28.54
CA LYS A 22 -33.48 -18.57 -29.62
C LYS A 22 -32.40 -17.89 -30.48
N LYS A 23 -31.62 -18.70 -31.22
CA LYS A 23 -30.44 -18.32 -32.04
C LYS A 23 -30.78 -18.32 -33.54
N ALA A 24 -30.01 -17.62 -34.39
CA ALA A 24 -29.07 -18.25 -35.36
C ALA A 24 -28.58 -17.37 -36.57
N ALA A 25 -27.27 -17.39 -36.81
CA ALA A 25 -26.56 -17.60 -38.10
C ALA A 25 -26.55 -16.60 -39.30
N THR A 26 -25.31 -16.14 -39.62
CA THR A 26 -24.62 -16.10 -40.95
C THR A 26 -24.78 -14.95 -41.99
N LYS A 27 -23.70 -14.80 -42.79
CA LYS A 27 -23.37 -13.88 -43.93
C LYS A 27 -23.99 -14.40 -45.29
N PRO A 28 -23.82 -13.85 -46.54
CA PRO A 28 -22.76 -12.91 -47.05
C PRO A 28 -23.02 -11.92 -48.24
N VAL A 29 -22.04 -11.00 -48.44
CA VAL A 29 -21.37 -10.45 -49.66
C VAL A 29 -21.99 -10.52 -51.08
N THR A 30 -21.88 -9.44 -51.88
CA THR A 30 -21.72 -9.49 -53.37
C THR A 30 -20.98 -8.24 -53.98
N LYS A 31 -20.77 -8.14 -55.32
CA LYS A 31 -19.71 -7.30 -55.98
C LYS A 31 -20.12 -6.54 -57.29
N LYS A 32 -19.54 -5.33 -57.51
CA LYS A 32 -19.15 -4.67 -58.83
C LYS A 32 -20.26 -4.51 -59.92
N PRO A 33 -20.04 -4.05 -61.19
CA PRO A 33 -18.85 -3.58 -61.96
C PRO A 33 -19.03 -2.16 -62.62
N ALA A 34 -18.48 -1.83 -63.82
CA ALA A 34 -17.14 -1.26 -64.03
C ALA A 34 -16.91 -0.55 -65.42
N ALA A 35 -15.90 0.33 -65.50
CA ALA A 35 -15.00 0.69 -66.65
C ALA A 35 -15.48 1.47 -67.92
N LYS A 36 -14.71 2.51 -68.34
CA LYS A 36 -13.92 2.56 -69.61
C LYS A 36 -12.95 3.79 -69.74
N LYS A 37 -12.11 3.76 -70.80
CA LYS A 37 -10.93 4.60 -71.17
C LYS A 37 -11.25 5.50 -72.43
N PRO A 38 -10.27 6.11 -73.18
CA PRO A 38 -9.23 7.15 -72.89
C PRO A 38 -9.14 8.28 -73.97
N GLU A 39 -8.16 9.22 -73.90
CA GLU A 39 -7.42 9.69 -75.11
C GLU A 39 -5.96 10.21 -74.86
N THR A 40 -5.32 10.97 -75.78
CA THR A 40 -3.85 10.84 -76.08
C THR A 40 -3.03 12.11 -76.46
N LYS A 41 -1.69 11.97 -76.54
CA LYS A 41 -0.61 12.83 -77.17
C LYS A 41 0.09 13.87 -76.23
N LYS A 42 1.39 14.24 -76.35
CA LYS A 42 2.57 13.75 -77.15
C LYS A 42 3.93 14.30 -76.63
N ALA A 43 5.01 13.51 -76.74
CA ALA A 43 6.46 13.89 -76.93
C ALA A 43 7.20 14.71 -75.81
N SER A 44 8.54 14.82 -75.71
CA SER A 44 9.67 14.30 -76.54
C SER A 44 11.01 14.05 -75.79
N VAL A 45 11.57 12.83 -75.95
CA VAL A 45 12.99 12.49 -76.27
C VAL A 45 14.19 13.23 -75.61
N LYS A 46 15.00 12.48 -74.83
CA LYS A 46 16.42 12.14 -75.18
C LYS A 46 16.97 10.97 -74.33
N THR A 47 18.11 10.40 -74.77
CA THR A 47 18.65 9.09 -74.35
C THR A 47 20.16 9.14 -74.06
N ILE A 48 20.68 8.12 -73.34
CA ILE A 48 22.03 7.49 -73.32
C ILE A 48 22.42 7.14 -71.86
N ALA A 49 23.07 6.02 -71.49
CA ALA A 49 23.04 4.61 -71.92
C ALA A 49 23.80 3.74 -70.86
N THR A 50 23.42 2.45 -70.70
CA THR A 50 24.24 1.23 -70.41
C THR A 50 25.69 1.34 -69.85
N LYS A 51 26.24 0.45 -69.00
CA LYS A 51 25.98 -0.94 -68.50
C LYS A 51 26.89 -1.14 -67.25
N ALA A 52 26.53 -1.80 -66.14
CA ALA A 52 26.58 -3.25 -65.86
C ALA A 52 27.91 -3.97 -66.28
N ILE A 53 28.65 -4.71 -65.43
CA ILE A 53 28.38 -6.12 -65.02
C ILE A 53 29.42 -6.66 -63.98
N LYS A 54 28.97 -7.46 -62.99
CA LYS A 54 29.63 -8.53 -62.16
C LYS A 54 30.85 -8.27 -61.22
N ALA A 55 30.89 -9.11 -60.18
CA ALA A 55 31.99 -9.44 -59.23
C ALA A 55 32.50 -10.90 -59.53
N PRO A 56 33.25 -11.66 -58.69
CA PRO A 56 33.87 -11.40 -57.36
C PRO A 56 35.33 -11.92 -57.17
N SER A 57 35.95 -11.72 -55.99
CA SER A 57 36.83 -12.70 -55.27
C SER A 57 37.58 -12.14 -54.03
N LYS A 58 38.01 -13.05 -53.14
CA LYS A 58 39.05 -12.93 -52.08
C LYS A 58 40.29 -13.77 -52.55
N PRO A 59 41.53 -13.69 -51.97
CA PRO A 59 41.86 -13.36 -50.57
C PRO A 59 43.15 -12.52 -50.30
N SER A 60 43.46 -12.36 -49.01
CA SER A 60 44.74 -11.94 -48.36
C SER A 60 45.89 -12.96 -48.56
N PRO A 61 47.21 -12.70 -48.27
CA PRO A 61 47.71 -11.95 -47.08
C PRO A 61 49.14 -11.29 -47.10
N LYS A 62 49.55 -10.82 -45.90
CA LYS A 62 50.93 -10.55 -45.39
C LYS A 62 51.63 -9.21 -45.68
N ALA A 63 52.38 -8.77 -44.66
CA ALA A 63 53.40 -7.71 -44.59
C ALA A 63 54.81 -8.37 -44.45
N PRO A 64 55.95 -7.70 -44.12
CA PRO A 64 56.20 -6.29 -43.77
C PRO A 64 57.47 -5.67 -44.42
N LEU A 65 57.91 -4.48 -43.98
CA LEU A 65 59.34 -4.09 -43.88
C LEU A 65 59.55 -2.87 -42.94
N LYS A 66 60.82 -2.60 -42.55
CA LYS A 66 61.29 -1.49 -41.70
C LYS A 66 62.55 -0.86 -42.34
N VAL A 67 62.95 0.36 -41.91
CA VAL A 67 64.35 0.73 -41.55
C VAL A 67 64.43 2.13 -40.87
N LYS A 68 65.55 2.42 -40.19
CA LYS A 68 65.93 3.65 -39.41
C LYS A 68 67.13 4.37 -40.13
N PRO A 69 68.03 5.26 -39.60
CA PRO A 69 68.26 5.92 -38.27
C PRO A 69 68.23 7.50 -38.30
N VAL A 70 68.13 8.31 -37.19
CA VAL A 70 68.97 8.55 -35.96
C VAL A 70 70.32 9.27 -36.30
N PRO A 71 70.90 10.24 -35.54
CA PRO A 71 70.74 10.70 -34.12
C PRO A 71 70.07 12.12 -33.98
N VAL A 72 70.25 13.08 -33.02
CA VAL A 72 71.23 13.39 -31.93
C VAL A 72 70.56 14.07 -30.67
N SER A 73 71.23 14.92 -29.87
CA SER A 73 70.73 15.48 -28.58
C SER A 73 71.42 16.79 -28.10
N LYS A 74 70.75 17.58 -27.22
CA LYS A 74 71.28 18.24 -25.97
C LYS A 74 70.24 19.11 -25.21
N LYS A 75 70.50 19.36 -23.92
CA LYS A 75 69.86 20.33 -22.97
C LYS A 75 70.85 21.52 -22.74
N PRO A 76 70.49 22.74 -22.25
CA PRO A 76 69.81 22.95 -20.94
C PRO A 76 68.94 24.24 -20.71
N ALA A 77 68.27 24.26 -19.55
CA ALA A 77 67.98 25.37 -18.59
C ALA A 77 67.62 26.85 -19.00
N SER A 78 66.39 27.26 -18.62
CA SER A 78 66.06 28.30 -17.59
C SER A 78 65.65 29.79 -17.91
N LYS A 79 64.54 30.19 -17.25
CA LYS A 79 64.21 31.47 -16.52
C LYS A 79 63.67 32.75 -17.21
N ALA A 80 62.37 33.01 -16.99
CA ALA A 80 61.76 34.17 -16.27
C ALA A 80 60.25 33.82 -16.00
N SER A 81 59.53 34.07 -14.88
CA SER A 81 59.53 35.04 -13.75
C SER A 81 58.74 36.34 -14.04
N PRO A 82 57.97 36.95 -13.08
CA PRO A 82 57.90 36.74 -11.61
C PRO A 82 56.56 36.07 -11.13
N GLU A 83 56.20 35.78 -9.86
CA GLU A 83 56.59 36.19 -8.48
C GLU A 83 55.97 37.52 -7.95
N VAL A 84 55.63 37.80 -6.67
CA VAL A 84 55.73 37.15 -5.31
C VAL A 84 54.48 37.55 -4.46
N LYS A 85 54.11 36.96 -3.30
CA LYS A 85 54.68 37.23 -1.92
C LYS A 85 54.27 36.17 -0.86
N LYS A 86 54.91 36.25 0.33
CA LYS A 86 54.95 35.28 1.46
C LYS A 86 55.03 36.01 2.83
N PRO A 87 54.74 35.39 4.01
CA PRO A 87 55.68 34.58 4.85
C PRO A 87 55.06 33.22 5.31
N THR A 88 55.55 32.27 6.15
CA THR A 88 56.75 31.98 7.02
C THR A 88 56.72 32.43 8.52
N LYS A 89 57.29 31.76 9.55
CA LYS A 89 58.28 30.63 9.65
C LYS A 89 58.41 30.01 11.10
N ALA A 90 58.96 28.78 11.19
CA ALA A 90 59.81 28.20 12.30
C ALA A 90 59.20 27.91 13.71
N ALA A 91 59.76 27.10 14.64
CA ALA A 91 60.66 25.90 14.69
C ALA A 91 60.97 25.52 16.20
N ALA A 92 61.57 24.40 16.66
CA ALA A 92 61.60 22.96 16.30
C ALA A 92 62.47 22.13 17.32
N LYS A 93 62.47 20.78 17.22
CA LYS A 93 63.46 19.72 17.67
C LYS A 93 63.29 18.87 18.96
N GLU A 94 63.66 17.59 18.79
CA GLU A 94 63.94 16.46 19.73
C GLU A 94 62.87 16.03 20.76
N VAL A 95 62.84 14.80 21.33
CA VAL A 95 63.66 13.55 21.21
C VAL A 95 62.70 12.33 20.91
N VAL A 96 62.81 11.01 21.22
CA VAL A 96 63.69 10.13 22.04
C VAL A 96 63.97 8.76 21.33
N GLU A 97 63.41 7.63 21.79
CA GLU A 97 63.59 6.23 21.30
C GLU A 97 62.24 5.45 21.33
N LYS A 98 62.02 4.17 20.93
CA LYS A 98 62.91 3.03 20.58
C LYS A 98 62.25 2.01 19.60
N VAL A 99 62.74 0.75 19.57
CA VAL A 99 62.74 -0.17 18.40
C VAL A 99 62.03 -1.55 18.60
N VAL A 100 61.83 -2.24 17.48
CA VAL A 100 61.12 -3.50 17.13
C VAL A 100 61.59 -4.84 17.76
N LYS A 101 60.65 -5.65 18.31
CA LYS A 101 60.57 -7.17 18.43
C LYS A 101 61.72 -7.95 19.14
N PRO A 102 61.63 -9.30 19.36
CA PRO A 102 60.48 -10.24 19.53
C PRO A 102 60.59 -11.24 20.74
N SER A 103 59.60 -12.16 20.88
CA SER A 103 59.73 -13.62 21.20
C SER A 103 58.83 -14.20 22.34
N LYS A 104 59.06 -15.47 22.72
CA LYS A 104 58.18 -16.51 23.36
C LYS A 104 58.74 -16.91 24.77
N PRO A 105 58.15 -17.83 25.59
CA PRO A 105 56.82 -18.48 25.62
C PRO A 105 56.16 -18.69 27.05
N ALA A 106 54.95 -19.28 27.08
CA ALA A 106 54.45 -20.33 28.02
C ALA A 106 54.01 -20.06 29.50
N LYS A 107 53.01 -20.90 29.89
CA LYS A 107 52.68 -21.50 31.21
C LYS A 107 51.78 -20.78 32.25
N THR A 108 51.16 -21.66 33.07
CA THR A 108 50.58 -21.50 34.43
C THR A 108 49.31 -20.65 34.67
N THR A 109 48.19 -21.37 34.82
CA THR A 109 47.23 -21.28 35.95
C THR A 109 47.94 -21.58 37.29
N PRO A 110 47.35 -21.47 38.52
CA PRO A 110 45.92 -21.49 38.90
C PRO A 110 45.54 -20.55 40.09
N VAL A 111 44.44 -20.88 40.83
CA VAL A 111 44.06 -20.38 42.19
C VAL A 111 43.58 -18.91 42.23
N ALA A 112 42.31 -18.51 42.42
CA ALA A 112 41.15 -19.01 43.17
C ALA A 112 41.20 -18.82 44.71
N ARG A 113 40.32 -17.98 45.27
CA ARG A 113 39.46 -18.30 46.44
C ARG A 113 38.50 -17.17 46.84
N VAL A 114 37.36 -17.59 47.41
CA VAL A 114 36.57 -17.04 48.55
C VAL A 114 36.76 -15.55 48.90
N GLY A 115 35.72 -14.71 49.07
CA GLY A 115 34.26 -14.98 49.18
C GLY A 115 33.67 -14.46 50.50
N ALA A 116 32.35 -14.61 50.70
CA ALA A 116 31.57 -14.14 51.88
C ALA A 116 31.42 -12.59 51.98
N LYS A 117 30.41 -11.99 52.64
CA LYS A 117 29.21 -12.50 53.35
C LYS A 117 28.14 -11.39 53.50
N ARG A 118 26.86 -11.75 53.37
CA ARG A 118 25.64 -11.18 54.02
C ARG A 118 25.29 -9.67 53.83
N GLY A 119 23.99 -9.40 53.68
CA GLY A 119 23.38 -8.05 53.75
C GLY A 119 22.98 -7.64 55.18
N PRO A 120 22.07 -6.65 55.33
CA PRO A 120 20.65 -7.00 55.50
C PRO A 120 19.62 -6.04 54.83
N LYS A 121 18.32 -6.35 54.96
CA LYS A 121 17.17 -5.44 54.71
C LYS A 121 16.69 -4.81 56.04
N PRO A 122 16.02 -3.64 56.02
CA PRO A 122 14.53 -3.61 56.08
C PRO A 122 13.91 -2.58 55.09
N LYS A 123 12.60 -2.28 54.96
CA LYS A 123 11.28 -2.97 55.12
C LYS A 123 10.23 -1.99 55.70
N GLY A 124 9.23 -1.58 54.90
CA GLY A 124 8.00 -0.82 55.30
C GLY A 124 7.99 0.66 54.91
N SER A 125 6.85 1.36 54.75
CA SER A 125 5.42 0.97 54.68
C SER A 125 4.48 2.20 54.45
N ILE A 126 3.20 2.00 54.05
CA ILE A 126 2.06 2.99 54.03
C ILE A 126 2.16 4.05 52.87
N ALA A 127 1.20 4.37 51.97
CA ALA A 127 -0.30 4.31 51.81
C ALA A 127 -1.06 5.53 52.42
N LYS A 128 -2.23 6.04 51.99
CA LYS A 128 -3.21 5.94 50.85
C LYS A 128 -4.18 7.17 51.00
N PRO A 129 -5.20 7.49 50.16
CA PRO A 129 -5.46 7.32 48.71
C PRO A 129 -5.94 8.64 48.00
N SER A 130 -6.30 8.56 46.71
CA SER A 130 -7.42 9.32 46.12
C SER A 130 -8.27 8.41 45.22
N LEU A 131 -9.50 8.83 44.94
CA LEU A 131 -10.47 8.20 44.01
C LEU A 131 -10.72 9.16 42.84
N ASP A 132 -11.09 8.61 41.69
CA ASP A 132 -12.32 8.93 40.95
C ASP A 132 -12.54 7.85 39.88
N ASP A 133 -13.79 7.66 39.42
CA ASP A 133 -14.21 6.57 38.52
C ASP A 133 -14.16 6.95 37.03
N GLU A 134 -13.83 6.00 36.14
CA GLU A 134 -14.59 5.79 34.89
C GLU A 134 -14.29 4.43 34.21
N ASP A 135 -15.38 3.78 33.75
CA ASP A 135 -15.57 2.61 32.87
C ASP A 135 -14.70 1.32 32.90
N LEU A 136 -15.43 0.19 32.89
CA LEU A 136 -14.89 -1.19 32.86
C LEU A 136 -14.79 -1.73 31.42
N HIS A 137 -13.72 -2.50 31.16
CA HIS A 137 -13.71 -3.53 30.12
C HIS A 137 -13.11 -4.84 30.65
N ASP A 138 -13.86 -5.93 30.44
CA ASP A 138 -13.52 -7.36 30.53
C ASP A 138 -12.30 -7.79 31.39
N ILE A 139 -12.56 -8.17 32.65
CA ILE A 139 -11.62 -8.89 33.52
C ILE A 139 -11.91 -10.40 33.45
N GLU A 140 -11.09 -11.17 32.72
CA GLU A 140 -11.08 -12.65 32.84
C GLU A 140 -9.75 -13.29 32.37
N ASP A 141 -8.63 -12.99 33.06
CA ASP A 141 -7.45 -13.89 33.18
C ASP A 141 -6.37 -13.27 34.11
N ASP A 142 -6.38 -13.59 35.42
CA ASP A 142 -5.17 -13.48 36.26
C ASP A 142 -5.25 -14.37 37.52
N LEU A 143 -4.80 -15.64 37.41
CA LEU A 143 -4.61 -16.54 38.56
C LEU A 143 -3.49 -17.56 38.33
N VAL A 144 -2.27 -17.09 38.07
CA VAL A 144 -1.10 -17.96 37.93
C VAL A 144 -0.70 -18.55 39.28
N GLY A 145 -1.09 -19.80 39.53
CA GLY A 145 -0.61 -20.59 40.66
C GLY A 145 0.87 -20.98 40.52
N GLU A 146 1.58 -21.09 41.65
CA GLU A 146 3.00 -21.47 41.67
C GLU A 146 3.23 -22.90 41.14
N PRO A 147 4.12 -23.12 40.15
CA PRO A 147 4.47 -24.46 39.70
C PRO A 147 5.45 -25.12 40.68
N ILE A 148 5.03 -26.22 41.31
CA ILE A 148 5.90 -27.10 42.10
C ILE A 148 6.96 -27.72 41.19
N ALA A 149 8.22 -27.65 41.60
CA ALA A 149 9.36 -28.09 40.77
C ALA A 149 9.48 -29.62 40.67
N THR A 150 9.10 -30.19 39.53
CA THR A 150 9.45 -31.56 39.12
C THR A 150 10.68 -31.55 38.21
N ASN A 151 11.75 -32.25 38.60
CA ASN A 151 12.97 -32.37 37.79
C ASN A 151 12.80 -33.40 36.67
N GLU A 152 12.75 -32.95 35.41
CA GLU A 152 13.07 -33.79 34.25
C GLU A 152 14.07 -33.09 33.32
N SER A 153 14.95 -33.88 32.70
CA SER A 153 16.11 -33.39 31.95
C SER A 153 15.79 -33.24 30.46
N GLY A 154 15.57 -32.01 30.01
CA GLY A 154 15.42 -31.64 28.59
C GLY A 154 16.68 -31.00 28.00
N ASP A 155 16.87 -31.15 26.69
CA ASP A 155 18.09 -30.74 25.98
C ASP A 155 18.22 -29.21 25.80
N LYS A 156 19.44 -28.68 25.81
CA LYS A 156 19.68 -27.23 25.74
C LYS A 156 19.74 -26.72 24.30
N VAL A 157 18.58 -26.28 23.80
CA VAL A 157 18.44 -25.59 22.52
C VAL A 157 19.39 -24.37 22.45
N LYS A 158 20.10 -24.23 21.33
CA LYS A 158 21.03 -23.13 21.07
C LYS A 158 20.25 -21.84 20.71
N PRO A 159 20.76 -20.64 21.03
CA PRO A 159 20.08 -19.40 20.67
C PRO A 159 20.05 -19.21 19.14
N LEU A 160 18.85 -19.21 18.56
CA LEU A 160 18.60 -19.07 17.11
C LEU A 160 18.78 -17.64 16.57
N ARG A 161 19.08 -16.67 17.44
CA ARG A 161 19.31 -15.26 17.10
C ARG A 161 20.79 -14.93 17.22
N MET A 162 21.35 -14.23 16.23
CA MET A 162 22.76 -13.86 16.23
C MET A 162 23.00 -12.67 17.15
N LYS A 163 23.47 -12.94 18.37
CA LYS A 163 24.04 -11.90 19.23
C LYS A 163 25.26 -11.28 18.56
N ILE A 164 25.07 -10.09 18.01
CA ILE A 164 26.15 -9.28 17.44
C ILE A 164 27.12 -8.95 18.59
N SER A 165 28.43 -8.96 18.32
CA SER A 165 29.39 -8.55 19.34
C SER A 165 29.18 -7.05 19.64
N LYS A 166 29.19 -6.67 20.93
CA LYS A 166 28.87 -5.30 21.39
C LYS A 166 29.69 -4.18 20.73
N ALA A 167 30.85 -4.51 20.16
CA ALA A 167 31.67 -3.62 19.34
C ALA A 167 31.18 -3.48 17.88
N LYS A 168 30.71 -4.57 17.26
CA LYS A 168 30.13 -4.55 15.90
C LYS A 168 28.70 -4.01 15.88
N GLU A 169 27.97 -4.21 16.97
CA GLU A 169 26.69 -3.57 17.28
C GLU A 169 26.85 -2.04 17.30
N ARG A 170 27.76 -1.52 18.15
CA ARG A 170 28.15 -0.09 18.14
C ARG A 170 28.65 0.42 16.80
N ALA A 171 29.43 -0.37 16.06
CA ALA A 171 29.87 0.03 14.72
C ALA A 171 28.69 0.21 13.74
N LEU A 172 27.69 -0.67 13.80
CA LEU A 172 26.49 -0.57 12.97
C LEU A 172 25.57 0.58 13.41
N ILE A 173 25.41 0.78 14.72
CA ILE A 173 24.64 1.91 15.29
C ILE A 173 25.25 3.25 14.87
N LYS A 174 26.59 3.36 14.89
CA LYS A 174 27.34 4.52 14.37
C LYS A 174 27.21 4.71 12.86
N GLU A 175 27.09 3.63 12.07
CA GLU A 175 26.87 3.69 10.62
C GLU A 175 25.41 4.08 10.24
N PHE A 176 24.47 3.97 11.19
CA PHE A 176 23.06 4.30 11.02
C PHE A 176 22.58 5.53 11.82
N GLY A 177 23.47 6.25 12.52
CA GLY A 177 23.12 7.47 13.26
C GLY A 177 22.24 7.26 14.50
N LEU A 178 22.34 6.10 15.15
CA LEU A 178 21.41 5.66 16.21
C LEU A 178 21.95 5.78 17.66
N ASP A 179 23.19 6.25 17.87
CA ASP A 179 23.80 6.35 19.22
C ASP A 179 23.41 7.65 19.98
N ASP A 180 22.89 8.69 19.29
CA ASP A 180 22.78 10.07 19.83
C ASP A 180 21.67 10.31 20.87
N THR A 181 20.91 9.27 21.26
CA THR A 181 19.79 9.39 22.22
C THR A 181 19.98 8.66 23.55
N VAL A 182 21.12 7.98 23.76
CA VAL A 182 21.44 7.29 25.03
C VAL A 182 22.69 7.91 25.67
N LEU A 183 22.54 9.18 26.05
CA LEU A 183 23.48 9.91 26.89
C LEU A 183 23.63 9.22 28.27
N SER A 184 24.81 9.27 28.89
CA SER A 184 24.95 8.87 30.30
C SER A 184 24.13 9.80 31.20
N GLU A 185 23.70 9.33 32.36
CA GLU A 185 23.11 10.19 33.41
C GLU A 185 24.06 11.35 33.77
N GLU A 186 25.37 11.10 33.68
CA GLU A 186 26.45 12.10 33.84
C GLU A 186 26.49 13.12 32.69
N ASP A 187 26.33 12.68 31.43
CA ASP A 187 26.31 13.56 30.25
C ASP A 187 25.06 14.45 30.26
N LEU A 188 23.89 13.89 30.66
CA LEU A 188 22.65 14.63 30.85
C LEU A 188 22.79 15.72 31.93
N ALA A 189 23.41 15.40 33.07
CA ALA A 189 23.65 16.38 34.14
C ALA A 189 24.56 17.54 33.67
N ILE A 190 25.67 17.24 32.99
CA ILE A 190 26.57 18.25 32.40
C ILE A 190 25.82 19.11 31.38
N ARG A 191 24.94 18.50 30.58
CA ARG A 191 24.15 19.19 29.56
C ARG A 191 23.10 20.13 30.16
N ARG A 192 22.36 19.71 31.20
CA ARG A 192 21.42 20.57 31.94
C ARG A 192 22.12 21.81 32.51
N LEU A 193 23.32 21.64 33.08
CA LEU A 193 24.13 22.75 33.59
C LEU A 193 24.45 23.80 32.51
N ARG A 194 24.89 23.34 31.33
CA ARG A 194 25.20 24.25 30.20
C ARG A 194 23.95 24.92 29.63
N LEU A 195 22.81 24.23 29.59
CA LEU A 195 21.56 24.82 29.14
C LEU A 195 21.07 25.92 30.12
N LYS A 196 21.21 25.72 31.45
CA LYS A 196 20.91 26.77 32.44
C LYS A 196 21.79 28.01 32.22
N GLN A 197 23.09 27.81 31.96
CA GLN A 197 24.02 28.90 31.64
C GLN A 197 23.64 29.66 30.36
N LEU A 198 23.25 28.94 29.30
CA LEU A 198 22.82 29.54 28.02
C LEU A 198 21.54 30.36 28.17
N ILE A 199 20.52 29.84 28.88
CA ILE A 199 19.26 30.56 29.12
C ILE A 199 19.52 31.82 29.98
N LYS A 200 20.37 31.72 31.02
CA LYS A 200 20.74 32.87 31.85
C LYS A 200 21.47 33.95 31.04
N LEU A 201 22.40 33.58 30.17
CA LEU A 201 23.06 34.53 29.24
C LEU A 201 22.08 35.16 28.25
N GLY A 202 21.13 34.39 27.73
CA GLY A 202 20.11 34.88 26.80
C GLY A 202 19.16 35.89 27.46
N LYS A 203 18.60 35.59 28.62
CA LYS A 203 17.65 36.47 29.32
C LYS A 203 18.29 37.73 29.92
N THR A 204 19.55 37.66 30.37
CA THR A 204 20.28 38.84 30.87
C THR A 204 20.74 39.81 29.77
N ARG A 205 20.90 39.34 28.52
CA ARG A 205 21.26 40.18 27.37
C ARG A 205 20.10 40.55 26.45
N GLY A 206 19.00 39.79 26.48
CA GLY A 206 17.87 39.90 25.55
C GLY A 206 18.13 39.28 24.16
N TYR A 207 19.39 39.01 23.81
CA TYR A 207 19.80 38.39 22.56
C TYR A 207 20.93 37.38 22.77
N LEU A 208 21.13 36.49 21.79
CA LEU A 208 22.25 35.54 21.78
C LEU A 208 22.66 35.18 20.35
N THR A 209 23.94 34.90 20.09
CA THR A 209 24.42 34.59 18.74
C THR A 209 24.44 33.09 18.43
N HIS A 210 24.29 32.72 17.16
CA HIS A 210 24.39 31.31 16.73
C HIS A 210 25.74 30.66 17.09
N GLY A 211 26.82 31.44 17.12
CA GLY A 211 28.13 30.99 17.63
C GLY A 211 28.08 30.61 19.11
N GLU A 212 27.55 31.49 19.97
CA GLU A 212 27.43 31.24 21.41
C GLU A 212 26.52 30.04 21.73
N ILE A 213 25.43 29.82 20.97
CA ILE A 213 24.64 28.58 21.11
C ILE A 213 25.49 27.35 20.79
N SER A 214 26.28 27.40 19.72
CA SER A 214 27.14 26.29 19.30
C SER A 214 28.30 26.01 20.26
N ASP A 215 28.89 27.04 20.88
CA ASP A 215 30.00 26.89 21.83
C ASP A 215 29.53 26.33 23.20
N HIS A 216 28.31 26.66 23.60
CA HIS A 216 27.72 26.15 24.85
C HIS A 216 27.09 24.75 24.68
N LEU A 217 26.56 24.40 23.51
CA LEU A 217 26.09 23.05 23.22
C LEU A 217 27.30 22.08 23.05
N PRO A 218 27.24 20.82 23.50
CA PRO A 218 28.36 19.89 23.29
C PRO A 218 28.53 19.49 21.81
N ASP A 219 29.78 19.42 21.32
CA ASP A 219 30.16 19.06 19.93
C ASP A 219 29.47 17.81 19.35
N LYS A 220 29.01 16.90 20.22
CA LYS A 220 28.31 15.64 19.85
C LYS A 220 26.80 15.80 19.63
N LEU A 221 26.24 16.99 19.83
CA LEU A 221 24.79 17.26 19.84
C LEU A 221 24.38 18.39 18.88
N VAL A 222 25.31 18.86 18.03
CA VAL A 222 25.10 19.90 17.03
C VAL A 222 24.42 19.32 15.77
N ASP A 223 23.29 18.65 15.99
CA ASP A 223 22.35 18.31 14.93
C ASP A 223 21.57 19.57 14.56
N ALA A 224 21.37 19.87 13.27
CA ALA A 224 20.67 21.10 12.88
C ALA A 224 19.21 21.13 13.40
N GLU A 225 18.60 19.96 13.55
CA GLU A 225 17.25 19.78 14.11
C GLU A 225 17.21 20.11 15.61
N THR A 226 18.15 19.60 16.41
CA THR A 226 18.21 19.91 17.85
C THR A 226 18.51 21.39 18.09
N LEU A 227 19.34 21.98 17.25
CA LEU A 227 19.68 23.39 17.27
C LEU A 227 18.48 24.29 16.93
N THR A 228 17.69 23.96 15.91
CA THR A 228 16.46 24.71 15.58
C THR A 228 15.39 24.61 16.66
N VAL A 229 15.24 23.45 17.32
CA VAL A 229 14.34 23.31 18.49
C VAL A 229 14.80 24.20 19.65
N VAL A 230 16.09 24.24 19.97
CA VAL A 230 16.64 25.14 21.01
C VAL A 230 16.46 26.61 20.63
N ILE A 231 16.67 26.98 19.36
CA ILE A 231 16.47 28.35 18.87
C ILE A 231 14.99 28.77 18.98
N ASN A 232 14.05 27.89 18.67
CA ASN A 232 12.62 28.18 18.80
C ASN A 232 12.22 28.31 20.28
N MET A 233 12.67 27.42 21.15
CA MET A 233 12.43 27.54 22.60
C MET A 233 13.01 28.84 23.17
N LEU A 234 14.20 29.25 22.75
CA LEU A 234 14.80 30.53 23.16
C LEU A 234 13.95 31.73 22.68
N LYS A 235 13.42 31.70 21.44
CA LYS A 235 12.52 32.73 20.92
C LYS A 235 11.18 32.79 21.69
N ASP A 236 10.60 31.64 22.01
CA ASP A 236 9.36 31.54 22.80
C ASP A 236 9.57 32.08 24.23
N MET A 237 10.77 31.86 24.80
CA MET A 237 11.22 32.45 26.06
C MET A 237 11.68 33.92 25.95
N GLY A 238 11.50 34.57 24.79
CA GLY A 238 11.75 36.00 24.56
C GLY A 238 13.19 36.40 24.18
N VAL A 239 14.10 35.44 23.98
CA VAL A 239 15.51 35.70 23.61
C VAL A 239 15.65 35.74 22.08
N SER A 240 16.12 36.87 21.54
CA SER A 240 16.33 37.03 20.09
C SER A 240 17.64 36.40 19.63
N VAL A 241 17.56 35.41 18.72
CA VAL A 241 18.74 34.74 18.17
C VAL A 241 19.17 35.40 16.85
N PHE A 242 20.43 35.83 16.78
CA PHE A 242 21.05 36.45 15.59
C PHE A 242 22.25 35.64 15.07
N GLU A 243 22.58 35.78 13.78
CA GLU A 243 23.76 35.12 13.18
C GLU A 243 25.07 35.82 13.58
N GLN A 244 25.05 37.16 13.69
CA GLN A 244 26.14 37.99 14.19
C GLN A 244 25.64 38.90 15.31
N THR A 245 26.54 39.50 16.09
CA THR A 245 26.16 40.45 17.16
C THR A 245 25.43 41.66 16.58
N PRO A 246 24.16 41.94 16.96
CA PRO A 246 23.44 43.11 16.48
C PRO A 246 24.07 44.42 16.97
N ASP A 247 23.88 45.50 16.19
CA ASP A 247 24.29 46.84 16.58
C ASP A 247 23.37 47.42 17.67
N VAL A 248 23.85 48.43 18.41
CA VAL A 248 23.18 48.95 19.63
C VAL A 248 21.76 49.46 19.37
N ASP A 249 21.51 50.07 18.21
CA ASP A 249 20.18 50.55 17.83
C ASP A 249 19.21 49.39 17.49
N ALA A 250 19.72 48.25 17.01
CA ALA A 250 18.89 47.07 16.77
C ALA A 250 18.47 46.40 18.08
N ILE A 251 19.40 46.33 19.05
CA ILE A 251 19.12 45.85 20.41
C ILE A 251 18.05 46.73 21.08
N LEU A 252 18.15 48.06 20.94
CA LEU A 252 17.21 49.01 21.53
C LEU A 252 15.78 48.85 20.99
N ASN A 253 15.63 48.60 19.68
CA ASN A 253 14.32 48.42 19.04
C ASN A 253 13.69 47.04 19.27
N SER A 254 14.48 46.02 19.63
CA SER A 254 13.97 44.67 19.97
C SER A 254 13.62 44.46 21.46
N ALA A 255 13.75 45.50 22.29
CA ALA A 255 13.71 45.38 23.75
C ALA A 255 12.32 45.05 24.33
N LYS A 256 12.00 43.75 24.41
CA LYS A 256 11.17 43.23 25.51
C LYS A 256 11.99 43.13 26.80
N THR A 257 11.28 42.97 27.93
CA THR A 257 11.81 42.98 29.29
C THR A 257 13.05 42.11 29.48
N VAL A 258 14.18 42.75 29.83
CA VAL A 258 15.33 42.06 30.43
C VAL A 258 14.91 41.59 31.83
N ALA A 259 14.89 40.27 32.02
CA ALA A 259 14.52 39.65 33.30
C ALA A 259 15.63 39.85 34.35
N SER A 260 15.25 39.83 35.63
CA SER A 260 16.23 39.84 36.73
C SER A 260 17.00 38.51 36.80
N GLU A 261 18.21 38.50 37.40
CA GLU A 261 19.01 37.25 37.48
C GLU A 261 18.31 36.13 38.27
N GLU A 262 17.47 36.47 39.25
CA GLU A 262 16.77 35.53 40.12
C GLU A 262 15.58 34.88 39.39
N GLU A 263 14.76 35.70 38.74
CA GLU A 263 13.65 35.33 37.83
C GLU A 263 14.15 34.49 36.63
N ALA A 264 15.27 34.88 36.02
CA ALA A 264 15.89 34.16 34.92
C ALA A 264 16.45 32.78 35.33
N GLU A 265 16.73 32.54 36.62
CA GLU A 265 17.15 31.22 37.10
C GLU A 265 15.97 30.30 37.44
N GLU A 266 14.87 30.82 37.99
CA GLU A 266 13.65 30.04 38.26
C GLU A 266 13.00 29.56 36.95
N GLU A 267 12.84 30.45 35.97
CA GLU A 267 12.32 30.08 34.65
C GLU A 267 13.23 29.14 33.86
N ALA A 268 14.55 29.20 34.09
CA ALA A 268 15.49 28.27 33.46
C ALA A 268 15.41 26.85 34.04
N GLU A 269 15.13 26.70 35.33
CA GLU A 269 14.90 25.38 35.93
C GLU A 269 13.54 24.79 35.51
N ALA A 270 12.50 25.62 35.38
CA ALA A 270 11.23 25.20 34.82
C ALA A 270 11.37 24.71 33.35
N ALA A 271 12.12 25.43 32.52
CA ALA A 271 12.37 25.04 31.12
C ALA A 271 13.23 23.75 31.02
N ILE A 272 14.18 23.52 31.92
CA ILE A 272 14.95 22.27 31.94
C ILE A 272 14.06 21.07 32.31
N ALA A 273 13.06 21.26 33.18
CA ALA A 273 12.13 20.20 33.57
C ALA A 273 11.19 19.77 32.41
N THR A 274 10.81 20.69 31.50
CA THR A 274 10.02 20.35 30.31
C THR A 274 10.88 19.76 29.19
N VAL A 275 12.00 20.39 28.86
CA VAL A 275 12.86 20.04 27.71
C VAL A 275 13.43 18.62 27.82
N ASP A 276 13.74 18.12 29.02
CA ASP A 276 14.22 16.74 29.19
C ASP A 276 13.15 15.67 28.90
N SER A 277 11.86 16.02 28.96
CA SER A 277 10.76 15.15 28.51
C SER A 277 10.60 15.12 26.98
N GLU A 278 11.09 16.14 26.28
CA GLU A 278 11.01 16.24 24.82
C GLU A 278 12.28 15.76 24.11
N PHE A 279 13.45 15.82 24.75
CA PHE A 279 14.71 15.43 24.07
C PHE A 279 14.84 13.93 23.76
N GLY A 280 14.01 13.07 24.36
CA GLY A 280 13.85 11.67 23.95
C GLY A 280 12.90 11.47 22.75
N ARG A 281 12.26 12.54 22.27
CA ARG A 281 11.15 12.53 21.30
C ARG A 281 11.50 13.36 20.05
N THR A 282 12.39 12.81 19.23
CA THR A 282 12.68 13.33 17.88
C THR A 282 11.37 13.52 17.10
N THR A 283 11.16 14.71 16.54
CA THR A 283 9.97 15.02 15.73
C THR A 283 9.98 14.35 14.36
N ASP A 284 11.16 14.00 13.83
CA ASP A 284 11.31 13.22 12.59
C ASP A 284 10.78 11.77 12.75
N PRO A 285 9.77 11.37 11.95
CA PRO A 285 9.27 9.99 11.94
C PRO A 285 10.30 8.96 11.44
N VAL A 286 11.31 9.35 10.64
CA VAL A 286 12.36 8.42 10.18
C VAL A 286 13.21 7.96 11.37
N ARG A 287 13.73 8.89 12.20
CA ARG A 287 14.44 8.58 13.45
C ARG A 287 13.59 7.74 14.39
N MET A 288 12.29 8.06 14.56
CA MET A 288 11.37 7.26 15.37
C MET A 288 11.28 5.80 14.89
N TYR A 289 11.03 5.59 13.59
CA TYR A 289 10.91 4.26 12.98
C TYR A 289 12.23 3.48 13.01
N MET A 290 13.36 4.14 12.75
CA MET A 290 14.69 3.52 12.81
C MET A 290 15.02 3.02 14.23
N ARG A 291 14.59 3.77 15.26
CA ARG A 291 14.75 3.38 16.68
C ARG A 291 13.87 2.19 17.05
N GLU A 292 12.60 2.20 16.68
CA GLU A 292 11.66 1.10 16.98
C GLU A 292 12.13 -0.21 16.32
N MET A 293 12.40 -0.19 15.01
CA MET A 293 13.00 -1.31 14.29
C MET A 293 14.35 -1.74 14.89
N GLY A 294 15.13 -0.77 15.40
CA GLY A 294 16.41 -0.99 16.06
C GLY A 294 16.36 -2.06 17.17
N THR A 295 15.24 -2.16 17.88
CA THR A 295 15.02 -3.09 19.00
C THR A 295 15.00 -4.58 18.60
N VAL A 296 14.67 -4.90 17.34
CA VAL A 296 14.45 -6.30 16.92
C VAL A 296 15.77 -6.94 16.49
N GLU A 297 16.27 -7.96 17.20
CA GLU A 297 17.48 -8.69 16.79
C GLU A 297 17.32 -9.40 15.42
N LEU A 298 18.39 -9.42 14.62
CA LEU A 298 18.43 -10.09 13.31
C LEU A 298 18.30 -11.62 13.43
N LEU A 299 17.58 -12.20 12.47
CA LEU A 299 17.33 -13.64 12.37
C LEU A 299 18.51 -14.38 11.72
N THR A 300 18.65 -15.67 12.03
CA THR A 300 19.58 -16.59 11.34
C THR A 300 18.86 -17.39 10.26
N ARG A 301 19.59 -18.03 9.33
CA ARG A 301 18.97 -18.94 8.34
C ARG A 301 18.22 -20.11 9.00
N GLU A 302 18.67 -20.55 10.17
CA GLU A 302 17.98 -21.60 10.94
C GLU A 302 16.65 -21.07 11.51
N GLY A 303 16.66 -19.83 12.02
CA GLY A 303 15.44 -19.11 12.42
C GLY A 303 14.50 -18.77 11.26
N GLU A 304 15.00 -18.42 10.06
CA GLU A 304 14.19 -18.22 8.85
C GLU A 304 13.36 -19.49 8.55
N ILE A 305 13.99 -20.66 8.65
CA ILE A 305 13.37 -21.96 8.40
C ILE A 305 12.41 -22.37 9.54
N GLU A 306 12.74 -22.05 10.81
CA GLU A 306 11.84 -22.32 11.94
C GLU A 306 10.57 -21.47 11.87
N ILE A 307 10.69 -20.17 11.58
CA ILE A 307 9.53 -19.29 11.42
C ILE A 307 8.66 -19.75 10.24
N ALA A 308 9.26 -20.08 9.09
CA ALA A 308 8.52 -20.61 7.94
C ALA A 308 7.76 -21.91 8.28
N LYS A 309 8.36 -22.82 9.07
CA LYS A 309 7.68 -24.01 9.60
C LYS A 309 6.56 -23.69 10.59
N ARG A 310 6.69 -22.62 11.41
CA ARG A 310 5.60 -22.13 12.27
C ARG A 310 4.44 -21.54 11.47
N ILE A 311 4.73 -20.89 10.34
CA ILE A 311 3.72 -20.37 9.39
C ILE A 311 2.97 -21.54 8.71
N GLU A 312 3.70 -22.50 8.11
CA GLU A 312 3.11 -23.73 7.54
C GLU A 312 2.26 -24.49 8.58
N GLY A 313 2.81 -24.73 9.79
CA GLY A 313 2.11 -25.46 10.85
C GLY A 313 0.87 -24.74 11.40
N GLY A 314 0.84 -23.41 11.37
CA GLY A 314 -0.36 -22.63 11.69
C GLY A 314 -1.45 -22.80 10.62
N LEU A 315 -1.07 -22.74 9.34
CA LEU A 315 -1.99 -22.92 8.21
C LEU A 315 -2.51 -24.37 8.12
N MET A 316 -1.68 -25.38 8.40
CA MET A 316 -2.10 -26.77 8.50
C MET A 316 -3.15 -26.98 9.60
N ARG A 317 -3.00 -26.35 10.78
CA ARG A 317 -4.01 -26.40 11.85
C ARG A 317 -5.32 -25.71 11.49
N MET A 318 -5.27 -24.63 10.70
CA MET A 318 -6.47 -24.00 10.15
C MET A 318 -7.19 -24.96 9.20
N LEU A 319 -6.46 -25.59 8.28
CA LEU A 319 -7.04 -26.54 7.31
C LEU A 319 -7.59 -27.81 7.99
N GLU A 320 -6.90 -28.34 9.01
CA GLU A 320 -7.35 -29.45 9.85
C GLU A 320 -8.62 -29.12 10.66
N ALA A 321 -8.75 -27.87 11.14
CA ALA A 321 -10.00 -27.43 11.78
C ALA A 321 -11.13 -27.28 10.75
N ILE A 322 -10.85 -26.65 9.60
CA ILE A 322 -11.83 -26.43 8.52
C ILE A 322 -12.37 -27.76 7.98
N SER A 323 -11.51 -28.78 7.83
CA SER A 323 -11.90 -30.10 7.29
C SER A 323 -12.80 -30.93 8.20
N GLU A 324 -12.93 -30.58 9.49
CA GLU A 324 -13.87 -31.26 10.37
C GLU A 324 -15.34 -30.90 10.10
N SER A 325 -15.61 -29.75 9.45
CA SER A 325 -16.96 -29.30 9.14
C SER A 325 -17.45 -29.84 7.79
N PRO A 326 -18.58 -30.58 7.71
CA PRO A 326 -19.15 -31.00 6.43
C PRO A 326 -19.58 -29.81 5.55
N ALA A 327 -19.92 -28.66 6.16
CA ALA A 327 -20.40 -27.48 5.45
C ALA A 327 -19.30 -26.76 4.63
N THR A 328 -18.05 -26.76 5.12
CA THR A 328 -16.90 -26.20 4.39
C THR A 328 -16.49 -27.13 3.24
N ILE A 329 -16.55 -28.45 3.45
CA ILE A 329 -16.32 -29.45 2.39
C ILE A 329 -17.37 -29.34 1.29
N ALA A 330 -18.65 -29.13 1.63
CA ALA A 330 -19.72 -28.88 0.65
C ALA A 330 -19.46 -27.62 -0.18
N GLU A 331 -18.97 -26.53 0.43
CA GLU A 331 -18.57 -25.30 -0.26
C GLU A 331 -17.35 -25.52 -1.20
N ILE A 332 -16.38 -26.36 -0.81
CA ILE A 332 -15.27 -26.76 -1.70
C ILE A 332 -15.82 -27.49 -2.94
N PHE A 333 -16.76 -28.44 -2.77
CA PHE A 333 -17.38 -29.11 -3.90
C PHE A 333 -18.18 -28.15 -4.79
N ALA A 334 -18.89 -27.17 -4.23
CA ALA A 334 -19.60 -26.16 -4.99
C ALA A 334 -18.65 -25.34 -5.88
N MET A 335 -17.52 -24.88 -5.32
CA MET A 335 -16.47 -24.18 -6.10
C MET A 335 -15.90 -25.05 -7.23
N MET A 336 -15.67 -26.35 -6.97
CA MET A 336 -15.19 -27.28 -8.00
C MET A 336 -16.24 -27.59 -9.08
N GLU A 337 -17.53 -27.59 -8.75
CA GLU A 337 -18.60 -27.77 -9.73
C GLU A 337 -18.82 -26.51 -10.59
N GLU A 338 -18.63 -25.30 -10.06
CA GLU A 338 -18.59 -24.08 -10.89
C GLU A 338 -17.45 -24.13 -11.93
N ILE A 339 -16.26 -24.59 -11.53
CA ILE A 339 -15.10 -24.77 -12.43
C ILE A 339 -15.35 -25.87 -13.48
N LYS A 340 -16.14 -26.90 -13.13
CA LYS A 340 -16.53 -28.02 -14.02
C LYS A 340 -17.61 -27.61 -15.03
N LEU A 341 -18.56 -26.75 -14.62
CA LEU A 341 -19.63 -26.21 -15.47
C LEU A 341 -19.18 -25.03 -16.34
N GLY A 342 -18.13 -24.32 -15.96
CA GLY A 342 -17.60 -23.16 -16.70
C GLY A 342 -18.51 -21.92 -16.66
N THR A 343 -19.48 -21.89 -15.73
CA THR A 343 -20.54 -20.86 -15.67
C THR A 343 -20.00 -19.47 -15.33
N ASN A 344 -18.88 -19.41 -14.61
CA ASN A 344 -18.18 -18.18 -14.23
C ASN A 344 -16.81 -18.12 -14.92
N THR A 345 -16.67 -17.30 -15.95
CA THR A 345 -15.40 -17.07 -16.71
C THR A 345 -14.24 -16.51 -15.85
N LYS A 346 -14.50 -16.20 -14.57
CA LYS A 346 -13.55 -15.57 -13.64
C LYS A 346 -12.91 -16.54 -12.63
N VAL A 347 -13.35 -17.80 -12.56
CA VAL A 347 -12.81 -18.79 -11.60
C VAL A 347 -11.93 -19.80 -12.36
N ILE A 348 -10.63 -19.56 -12.33
CA ILE A 348 -9.60 -20.48 -12.85
C ILE A 348 -9.20 -21.44 -11.71
N ILE A 349 -8.76 -22.65 -12.05
CA ILE A 349 -8.38 -23.67 -11.05
C ILE A 349 -7.30 -23.18 -10.07
N SER A 350 -6.36 -22.35 -10.53
CA SER A 350 -5.27 -21.73 -9.74
C SER A 350 -5.75 -20.76 -8.65
N HIS A 351 -6.98 -20.24 -8.73
CA HIS A 351 -7.57 -19.44 -7.64
C HIS A 351 -8.02 -20.31 -6.46
N VAL A 352 -8.16 -21.63 -6.65
CA VAL A 352 -8.67 -22.61 -5.66
C VAL A 352 -7.56 -23.56 -5.21
N VAL A 353 -6.83 -24.16 -6.15
CA VAL A 353 -5.75 -25.12 -5.91
C VAL A 353 -4.43 -24.56 -6.44
N ASP A 354 -3.46 -24.45 -5.53
CA ASP A 354 -2.09 -24.00 -5.80
C ASP A 354 -1.17 -25.17 -6.20
N GLY A 355 -1.44 -26.38 -5.66
CA GLY A 355 -0.72 -27.60 -5.98
C GLY A 355 -1.13 -28.81 -5.14
N PHE A 356 -0.27 -29.83 -5.09
CA PHE A 356 -0.47 -31.04 -4.28
C PHE A 356 0.72 -31.27 -3.32
N SER A 357 0.51 -32.06 -2.28
CA SER A 357 1.52 -32.35 -1.25
C SER A 357 2.41 -33.56 -1.59
N ASP A 358 2.67 -33.80 -2.88
CA ASP A 358 3.53 -34.90 -3.35
C ASP A 358 5.01 -34.60 -3.04
N LEU A 359 5.53 -35.27 -2.02
CA LEU A 359 6.79 -35.01 -1.29
C LEU A 359 8.10 -34.89 -2.11
N ASN A 360 8.08 -35.13 -3.42
CA ASN A 360 9.26 -35.22 -4.29
C ASN A 360 9.34 -34.14 -5.39
N GLU A 361 8.27 -33.36 -5.65
CA GLU A 361 8.33 -32.30 -6.66
C GLU A 361 8.58 -30.95 -5.98
N ALA A 362 9.63 -30.24 -6.42
CA ALA A 362 9.90 -28.88 -5.99
C ALA A 362 9.10 -27.94 -6.89
N ASP A 363 7.90 -27.55 -6.48
CA ASP A 363 6.96 -26.80 -7.32
C ASP A 363 7.59 -25.53 -7.88
N ASP A 364 7.56 -25.43 -9.21
CA ASP A 364 7.94 -24.23 -9.97
C ASP A 364 6.76 -23.25 -10.15
N TYR A 365 5.68 -23.43 -9.39
CA TYR A 365 4.44 -22.68 -9.58
C TYR A 365 4.46 -21.34 -8.82
N VAL A 366 5.12 -20.35 -9.41
CA VAL A 366 4.96 -18.95 -9.01
C VAL A 366 3.59 -18.48 -9.50
N ALA A 367 2.59 -18.50 -8.60
CA ALA A 367 1.22 -18.10 -8.91
C ALA A 367 1.17 -16.70 -9.56
N GLU A 368 0.56 -16.64 -10.74
CA GLU A 368 0.62 -15.55 -11.75
C GLU A 368 0.05 -14.19 -11.30
N GLU A 369 -0.54 -14.11 -10.09
CA GLU A 369 -1.36 -13.00 -9.58
C GLU A 369 -0.67 -11.63 -9.39
N ASP A 370 0.62 -11.50 -9.75
CA ASP A 370 1.40 -10.26 -9.67
C ASP A 370 2.11 -9.91 -11.00
N PHE A 371 1.82 -10.63 -12.10
CA PHE A 371 2.34 -10.34 -13.45
C PHE A 371 1.32 -9.49 -14.23
N ASP A 372 1.14 -8.24 -13.81
CA ASP A 372 0.20 -7.31 -14.43
C ASP A 372 0.50 -7.05 -15.91
N GLU A 373 -0.50 -7.28 -16.76
CA GLU A 373 -0.67 -6.69 -18.10
C GLU A 373 0.57 -6.75 -19.01
N PHE A 374 1.06 -7.97 -19.28
CA PHE A 374 1.89 -8.20 -20.47
C PHE A 374 0.97 -8.12 -21.71
N ASP A 375 1.16 -7.06 -22.51
CA ASP A 375 0.26 -6.70 -23.61
C ASP A 375 0.22 -7.80 -24.69
N GLU A 376 -0.98 -8.30 -25.01
CA GLU A 376 -1.21 -9.32 -26.05
C GLU A 376 -0.78 -8.85 -27.46
N ALA A 377 -0.47 -7.56 -27.63
CA ALA A 377 -0.08 -6.94 -28.89
C ALA A 377 1.42 -7.03 -29.27
N ASP A 378 2.33 -7.40 -28.36
CA ASP A 378 3.80 -7.34 -28.59
C ASP A 378 4.49 -8.73 -28.66
N ASP A 379 3.77 -9.85 -28.49
CA ASP A 379 4.31 -11.24 -28.49
C ASP A 379 4.38 -11.88 -29.89
N ASP A 380 4.89 -11.16 -30.90
CA ASP A 380 5.22 -11.72 -32.23
C ASP A 380 6.49 -12.62 -32.17
N ASP A 381 7.23 -12.56 -31.06
CA ASP A 381 8.47 -13.30 -30.80
C ASP A 381 8.20 -14.75 -30.31
N GLY A 382 7.41 -15.49 -31.10
CA GLY A 382 6.70 -16.72 -30.71
C GLY A 382 7.53 -17.89 -30.14
N LYS A 383 7.95 -17.78 -28.87
CA LYS A 383 8.79 -18.75 -28.13
C LYS A 383 8.27 -19.11 -26.73
N GLY A 384 7.04 -19.61 -26.67
CA GLY A 384 6.75 -20.83 -25.89
C GLY A 384 6.46 -20.70 -24.39
N GLY A 385 6.59 -19.52 -23.76
CA GLY A 385 6.25 -19.35 -22.34
C GLY A 385 4.78 -19.65 -22.01
N SER A 386 3.87 -18.87 -22.60
CA SER A 386 2.41 -18.95 -22.40
C SER A 386 1.82 -20.35 -22.64
N LYS A 387 2.27 -21.05 -23.69
CA LYS A 387 1.78 -22.38 -24.06
C LYS A 387 2.22 -23.49 -23.09
N ALA A 388 3.42 -23.39 -22.51
CA ALA A 388 3.87 -24.35 -21.50
C ALA A 388 3.08 -24.20 -20.19
N LEU A 389 2.83 -22.96 -19.77
CA LEU A 389 2.07 -22.61 -18.57
C LEU A 389 0.60 -23.03 -18.68
N THR A 390 -0.04 -22.72 -19.81
CA THR A 390 -1.42 -23.16 -20.13
C THR A 390 -1.59 -24.68 -20.05
N ARG A 391 -0.58 -25.44 -20.51
CA ARG A 391 -0.61 -26.90 -20.44
C ARG A 391 -0.50 -27.42 -19.00
N LYS A 392 0.40 -26.86 -18.17
CA LYS A 392 0.53 -27.28 -16.76
C LYS A 392 -0.75 -26.98 -15.96
N LEU A 393 -1.44 -25.88 -16.28
CA LEU A 393 -2.79 -25.56 -15.75
C LEU A 393 -3.84 -26.62 -16.12
N GLU A 394 -3.83 -27.16 -17.33
CA GLU A 394 -4.76 -28.22 -17.75
C GLU A 394 -4.43 -29.57 -17.07
N GLU A 395 -3.15 -29.93 -16.97
CA GLU A 395 -2.68 -31.12 -16.26
C GLU A 395 -3.06 -31.07 -14.76
N LEU A 396 -2.85 -29.92 -14.09
CA LEU A 396 -3.28 -29.66 -12.72
C LEU A 396 -4.81 -29.72 -12.56
N LYS A 397 -5.59 -29.23 -13.54
CA LYS A 397 -7.06 -29.30 -13.54
C LYS A 397 -7.58 -30.73 -13.60
N VAL A 398 -6.98 -31.59 -14.44
CA VAL A 398 -7.37 -33.00 -14.57
C VAL A 398 -7.09 -33.78 -13.28
N GLU A 399 -5.89 -33.65 -12.72
CA GLU A 399 -5.51 -34.35 -11.48
C GLU A 399 -6.27 -33.80 -10.25
N SER A 400 -6.59 -32.50 -10.24
CA SER A 400 -7.49 -31.91 -9.23
C SER A 400 -8.86 -32.61 -9.22
N PHE A 401 -9.53 -32.70 -10.37
CA PHE A 401 -10.84 -33.34 -10.43
C PHE A 401 -10.79 -34.80 -9.98
N ARG A 402 -9.76 -35.55 -10.38
CA ARG A 402 -9.56 -36.95 -9.97
C ARG A 402 -9.45 -37.09 -8.44
N ARG A 403 -8.64 -36.23 -7.79
CA ARG A 403 -8.51 -36.22 -6.31
C ARG A 403 -9.82 -35.75 -5.63
N PHE A 404 -10.54 -34.79 -6.20
CA PHE A 404 -11.85 -34.37 -5.67
C PHE A 404 -12.97 -35.41 -5.84
N ASP A 405 -12.96 -36.21 -6.91
CA ASP A 405 -13.92 -37.32 -7.08
C ASP A 405 -13.66 -38.44 -6.06
N ILE A 406 -12.39 -38.70 -5.67
CA ILE A 406 -12.05 -39.58 -4.53
C ILE A 406 -12.56 -39.00 -3.21
N ILE A 407 -12.29 -37.72 -2.93
CA ILE A 407 -12.77 -37.02 -1.73
C ILE A 407 -14.31 -37.04 -1.65
N ARG A 408 -15.01 -36.95 -2.80
CA ARG A 408 -16.48 -37.10 -2.90
C ARG A 408 -16.95 -38.48 -2.45
N GLU A 409 -16.29 -39.57 -2.86
CA GLU A 409 -16.62 -40.91 -2.34
C GLU A 409 -16.42 -41.00 -0.81
N HIS A 410 -15.37 -40.39 -0.27
CA HIS A 410 -15.12 -40.39 1.18
C HIS A 410 -16.15 -39.55 1.95
N PHE A 411 -16.64 -38.45 1.37
CA PHE A 411 -17.73 -37.64 1.91
C PHE A 411 -19.07 -38.38 1.89
N GLU A 412 -19.39 -39.11 0.81
CA GLU A 412 -20.57 -40.00 0.78
C GLU A 412 -20.46 -41.12 1.81
N LYS A 413 -19.28 -41.73 1.99
CA LYS A 413 -19.04 -42.74 3.03
C LYS A 413 -19.25 -42.16 4.43
N LEU A 414 -18.84 -40.91 4.67
CA LEU A 414 -19.07 -40.19 5.94
C LEU A 414 -20.57 -39.95 6.20
N HIS A 415 -21.32 -39.44 5.22
CA HIS A 415 -22.77 -39.25 5.33
C HIS A 415 -23.51 -40.57 5.62
N ARG A 416 -23.19 -41.65 4.89
CA ARG A 416 -23.78 -42.99 5.12
C ARG A 416 -23.46 -43.60 6.49
N VAL A 417 -22.47 -43.08 7.23
CA VAL A 417 -22.19 -43.42 8.62
C VAL A 417 -22.95 -42.49 9.57
N TYR A 418 -22.99 -41.18 9.30
CA TYR A 418 -23.80 -40.21 10.06
C TYR A 418 -25.28 -40.63 10.13
N ASP A 419 -25.87 -41.02 9.00
CA ASP A 419 -27.28 -41.42 8.90
C ASP A 419 -27.61 -42.72 9.66
N LYS A 420 -26.60 -43.52 10.04
CA LYS A 420 -26.75 -44.83 10.70
C LYS A 420 -26.34 -44.83 12.17
N GLU A 421 -25.23 -44.17 12.48
CA GLU A 421 -24.54 -44.23 13.77
C GLU A 421 -24.51 -42.86 14.48
N GLY A 422 -25.00 -41.80 13.83
CA GLY A 422 -25.01 -40.43 14.36
C GLY A 422 -23.64 -39.74 14.35
N TYR A 423 -23.64 -38.50 14.80
CA TYR A 423 -22.43 -37.69 14.95
C TYR A 423 -21.55 -38.18 16.11
N GLY A 424 -20.22 -38.15 15.94
CA GLY A 424 -19.25 -38.39 17.01
C GLY A 424 -18.94 -39.86 17.31
N THR A 425 -19.65 -40.82 16.70
CA THR A 425 -19.37 -42.25 16.87
C THR A 425 -17.99 -42.63 16.33
N ALA A 426 -17.35 -43.65 16.92
CA ALA A 426 -15.97 -44.04 16.61
C ALA A 426 -15.71 -44.38 15.13
N ASN A 427 -16.72 -44.80 14.37
CA ASN A 427 -16.59 -45.00 12.91
C ASN A 427 -16.74 -43.70 12.13
N TYR A 428 -17.61 -42.78 12.55
CA TYR A 428 -17.71 -41.43 12.00
C TYR A 428 -16.36 -40.71 12.13
N LEU A 429 -15.74 -40.73 13.32
CA LEU A 429 -14.44 -40.12 13.57
C LEU A 429 -13.30 -40.73 12.74
N LYS A 430 -13.36 -42.04 12.42
CA LYS A 430 -12.41 -42.67 11.47
C LYS A 430 -12.63 -42.18 10.05
N ALA A 431 -13.87 -42.19 9.56
CA ALA A 431 -14.21 -41.73 8.22
C ALA A 431 -13.86 -40.24 8.01
N GLN A 432 -14.14 -39.40 9.01
CA GLN A 432 -13.79 -37.97 9.03
C GLN A 432 -12.26 -37.77 8.98
N LYS A 433 -11.49 -38.57 9.72
CA LYS A 433 -10.01 -38.53 9.67
C LYS A 433 -9.44 -39.00 8.33
N THR A 434 -10.01 -40.03 7.71
CA THR A 434 -9.62 -40.44 6.34
C THR A 434 -9.92 -39.33 5.33
N LEU A 435 -11.12 -38.74 5.38
CA LEU A 435 -11.51 -37.63 4.51
C LEU A 435 -10.61 -36.39 4.69
N SER A 436 -10.29 -36.04 5.93
CA SER A 436 -9.37 -34.95 6.26
C SER A 436 -7.96 -35.23 5.76
N ALA A 437 -7.46 -36.46 5.88
CA ALA A 437 -6.12 -36.83 5.39
C ALA A 437 -5.98 -36.67 3.86
N GLU A 438 -6.99 -37.06 3.09
CA GLU A 438 -7.01 -36.83 1.63
C GLU A 438 -7.14 -35.33 1.30
N LEU A 439 -7.95 -34.57 2.06
CA LEU A 439 -8.10 -33.13 1.83
C LEU A 439 -6.80 -32.35 2.15
N MET A 440 -6.05 -32.76 3.17
CA MET A 440 -4.74 -32.19 3.54
C MET A 440 -3.63 -32.48 2.51
N ASN A 441 -3.87 -33.38 1.55
CA ASN A 441 -2.98 -33.63 0.41
C ASN A 441 -3.11 -32.54 -0.68
N ILE A 442 -4.20 -31.76 -0.67
CA ILE A 442 -4.43 -30.66 -1.63
C ILE A 442 -3.94 -29.34 -1.02
N ARG A 443 -3.11 -28.59 -1.75
CA ARG A 443 -2.67 -27.26 -1.35
C ARG A 443 -3.65 -26.22 -1.89
N PHE A 444 -4.48 -25.68 -1.02
CA PHE A 444 -5.44 -24.63 -1.36
C PHE A 444 -4.78 -23.25 -1.39
N THR A 445 -5.16 -22.42 -2.36
CA THR A 445 -4.72 -21.02 -2.46
C THR A 445 -5.17 -20.23 -1.23
N ALA A 446 -4.34 -19.32 -0.69
CA ALA A 446 -4.61 -18.63 0.57
C ALA A 446 -5.99 -17.94 0.64
N LYS A 447 -6.44 -17.32 -0.47
CA LYS A 447 -7.77 -16.69 -0.61
C LYS A 447 -8.93 -17.69 -0.44
N THR A 448 -8.73 -18.94 -0.86
CA THR A 448 -9.73 -20.00 -0.71
C THR A 448 -9.77 -20.51 0.73
N ILE A 449 -8.61 -20.61 1.41
CA ILE A 449 -8.57 -20.90 2.86
C ILE A 449 -9.29 -19.79 3.64
N GLU A 450 -9.01 -18.52 3.34
CA GLU A 450 -9.65 -17.34 3.95
C GLU A 450 -11.18 -17.34 3.76
N LYS A 451 -11.67 -17.61 2.54
CA LYS A 451 -13.12 -17.76 2.27
C LYS A 451 -13.76 -18.88 3.12
N LEU A 452 -13.06 -20.00 3.33
CA LEU A 452 -13.53 -21.11 4.16
C LEU A 452 -13.48 -20.78 5.67
N CYS A 453 -12.47 -20.02 6.12
CA CYS A 453 -12.43 -19.46 7.47
C CYS A 453 -13.65 -18.56 7.73
N ASP A 454 -13.95 -17.65 6.81
CA ASP A 454 -15.03 -16.68 6.97
C ASP A 454 -16.42 -17.30 6.92
N LEU A 455 -16.61 -18.39 6.15
CA LEU A 455 -17.83 -19.21 6.20
C LEU A 455 -18.04 -19.79 7.61
N LEU A 456 -17.00 -20.38 8.22
CA LEU A 456 -17.07 -20.95 9.57
C LEU A 456 -17.24 -19.86 10.64
N ARG A 457 -16.55 -18.72 10.50
CA ARG A 457 -16.73 -17.55 11.37
C ARG A 457 -18.16 -17.04 11.33
N GLY A 458 -18.75 -16.88 10.14
CA GLY A 458 -20.13 -16.43 9.97
C GLY A 458 -21.14 -17.35 10.68
N GLN A 459 -20.96 -18.66 10.57
CA GLN A 459 -21.80 -19.65 11.27
C GLN A 459 -21.72 -19.50 12.80
N VAL A 460 -20.53 -19.26 13.36
CA VAL A 460 -20.35 -19.08 14.81
C VAL A 460 -20.71 -17.67 15.29
N GLU A 461 -20.60 -16.63 14.44
CA GLU A 461 -21.09 -15.28 14.71
C GLU A 461 -22.62 -15.28 14.84
N ASP A 462 -23.33 -15.99 13.96
CA ASP A 462 -24.79 -16.18 14.05
C ASP A 462 -25.19 -16.94 15.33
N VAL A 463 -24.45 -17.99 15.72
CA VAL A 463 -24.63 -18.66 17.02
C VAL A 463 -24.44 -17.67 18.18
N ARG A 464 -23.30 -16.96 18.23
CA ARG A 464 -22.99 -15.98 19.29
C ARG A 464 -23.98 -14.81 19.33
N LYS A 465 -24.56 -14.44 18.20
CA LYS A 465 -25.62 -13.44 18.10
C LYS A 465 -26.92 -13.95 18.74
N LYS A 466 -27.28 -15.21 18.50
CA LYS A 466 -28.42 -15.89 19.15
C LYS A 466 -28.17 -16.12 20.64
N GLU A 467 -26.97 -16.51 21.07
CA GLU A 467 -26.56 -16.57 22.48
C GLU A 467 -26.69 -15.20 23.18
N ARG A 468 -26.27 -14.11 22.53
CA ARG A 468 -26.44 -12.73 23.04
C ARG A 468 -27.91 -12.30 23.12
N GLU A 469 -28.73 -12.60 22.11
CA GLU A 469 -30.18 -12.37 22.14
C GLU A 469 -30.85 -13.16 23.29
N LEU A 470 -30.44 -14.41 23.50
CA LEU A 470 -30.91 -15.28 24.57
C LEU A 470 -30.55 -14.73 25.96
N ARG A 471 -29.28 -14.35 26.17
CA ARG A 471 -28.80 -13.70 27.41
C ARG A 471 -29.61 -12.44 27.72
N LYS A 472 -29.87 -11.60 26.72
CA LYS A 472 -30.62 -10.35 26.86
C LYS A 472 -32.10 -10.54 27.25
N ILE A 473 -32.66 -11.73 27.06
CA ILE A 473 -34.00 -12.07 27.54
C ILE A 473 -33.93 -12.76 28.91
N ILE A 474 -33.03 -13.74 29.09
CA ILE A 474 -32.98 -14.57 30.29
C ILE A 474 -32.35 -13.82 31.48
N VAL A 475 -31.22 -13.14 31.28
CA VAL A 475 -30.56 -12.34 32.32
C VAL A 475 -31.24 -10.97 32.43
N ASP A 476 -31.10 -10.12 31.40
CA ASP A 476 -31.41 -8.69 31.52
C ASP A 476 -32.91 -8.38 31.71
N LYS A 477 -33.81 -9.21 31.14
CA LYS A 477 -35.28 -9.01 31.29
C LYS A 477 -35.91 -9.88 32.37
N CYS A 478 -35.53 -11.15 32.48
CA CYS A 478 -36.15 -12.06 33.45
C CYS A 478 -35.48 -12.05 34.83
N GLY A 479 -34.27 -11.50 34.96
CA GLY A 479 -33.53 -11.46 36.22
C GLY A 479 -32.88 -12.79 36.60
N TYR A 480 -32.52 -13.64 35.63
CA TYR A 480 -31.80 -14.89 35.92
C TYR A 480 -30.33 -14.60 36.28
N PRO A 481 -29.75 -15.23 37.32
CA PRO A 481 -28.35 -15.00 37.69
C PRO A 481 -27.37 -15.34 36.57
N GLN A 482 -26.49 -14.40 36.20
CA GLN A 482 -25.55 -14.57 35.09
C GLN A 482 -24.62 -15.79 35.27
N ALA A 483 -24.18 -16.09 36.50
CA ALA A 483 -23.36 -17.28 36.79
C ALA A 483 -24.08 -18.59 36.45
N ASN A 484 -25.39 -18.68 36.71
CA ASN A 484 -26.21 -19.84 36.35
C ASN A 484 -26.44 -19.90 34.83
N PHE A 485 -26.66 -18.75 34.18
CA PHE A 485 -26.77 -18.69 32.73
C PHE A 485 -25.50 -19.21 32.03
N ILE A 486 -24.32 -18.80 32.49
CA ILE A 486 -23.05 -19.27 31.94
C ILE A 486 -22.90 -20.79 32.16
N ALA A 487 -23.20 -21.31 33.35
CA ALA A 487 -23.11 -22.74 33.63
C ALA A 487 -24.10 -23.61 32.82
N GLU A 488 -25.32 -23.12 32.56
CA GLU A 488 -26.38 -23.88 31.88
C GLU A 488 -26.36 -23.74 30.33
N PHE A 489 -25.78 -22.66 29.79
CA PHE A 489 -25.81 -22.35 28.35
C PHE A 489 -24.46 -22.25 27.64
N SER A 490 -23.32 -22.21 28.34
CA SER A 490 -22.01 -22.10 27.66
C SER A 490 -21.60 -23.37 26.89
N GLY A 491 -22.14 -24.52 27.28
CA GLY A 491 -21.67 -25.85 26.85
C GLY A 491 -20.44 -26.36 27.60
N ARG A 492 -20.03 -25.68 28.67
CA ARG A 492 -18.83 -26.00 29.45
C ARG A 492 -19.05 -25.88 30.96
N ASP A 493 -18.49 -26.82 31.73
CA ASP A 493 -18.38 -26.70 33.18
C ASP A 493 -17.28 -25.67 33.57
N LYS A 494 -17.25 -25.26 34.85
CA LYS A 494 -16.23 -24.40 35.45
C LYS A 494 -14.79 -24.89 35.22
N ASN A 495 -14.60 -26.20 35.08
CA ASN A 495 -13.31 -26.82 34.74
C ASN A 495 -13.01 -26.86 33.22
N ASN A 496 -13.73 -26.05 32.44
CA ASN A 496 -13.60 -25.91 30.98
C ASN A 496 -13.88 -27.21 30.17
N GLN A 497 -14.52 -28.21 30.81
CA GLN A 497 -14.88 -29.50 30.21
C GLN A 497 -16.26 -29.43 29.50
N PRO A 498 -16.50 -30.23 28.44
CA PRO A 498 -17.81 -30.27 27.77
C PRO A 498 -18.94 -30.65 28.73
N ALA A 499 -20.00 -29.86 28.74
CA ALA A 499 -21.21 -30.08 29.54
C ALA A 499 -22.46 -29.98 28.64
N PRO A 500 -23.53 -30.75 28.89
CA PRO A 500 -24.73 -30.74 28.06
C PRO A 500 -25.43 -29.37 28.14
N SER A 501 -25.43 -28.63 27.04
CA SER A 501 -25.97 -27.27 26.96
C SER A 501 -27.50 -27.24 26.86
N HIS A 502 -28.15 -26.33 27.59
CA HIS A 502 -29.60 -26.11 27.46
C HIS A 502 -29.98 -25.20 26.27
N LEU A 503 -29.03 -24.86 25.40
CA LEU A 503 -29.22 -24.07 24.18
C LEU A 503 -30.35 -24.60 23.28
N LEU A 504 -30.57 -25.92 23.25
CA LEU A 504 -31.54 -26.59 22.39
C LEU A 504 -32.79 -27.13 23.14
N ASP A 505 -32.82 -27.07 24.48
CA ASP A 505 -33.96 -27.59 25.27
C ASP A 505 -35.11 -26.57 25.32
N LEU A 506 -36.03 -26.68 24.36
CA LEU A 506 -37.27 -25.90 24.31
C LEU A 506 -38.12 -25.99 25.60
N LYS A 507 -37.96 -27.06 26.38
CA LYS A 507 -38.67 -27.29 27.65
C LYS A 507 -37.90 -26.78 28.87
N TRP A 508 -36.66 -26.31 28.74
CA TRP A 508 -35.90 -25.74 29.87
C TRP A 508 -36.61 -24.50 30.44
N ILE A 509 -37.10 -23.61 29.57
CA ILE A 509 -37.75 -22.37 30.05
C ILE A 509 -39.12 -22.65 30.69
N GLU A 510 -39.84 -23.66 30.23
CA GLU A 510 -41.08 -24.13 30.84
C GLU A 510 -40.83 -24.64 32.27
N LYS A 511 -39.79 -25.46 32.47
CA LYS A 511 -39.36 -25.93 33.81
C LYS A 511 -39.01 -24.75 34.73
N GLN A 512 -38.25 -23.76 34.25
CA GLN A 512 -37.86 -22.58 35.06
C GLN A 512 -39.03 -21.62 35.31
N ALA A 513 -40.01 -21.51 34.40
CA ALA A 513 -41.25 -20.78 34.61
C ALA A 513 -42.16 -21.43 35.66
N HIS A 514 -42.08 -22.75 35.84
CA HIS A 514 -42.79 -23.47 36.91
C HIS A 514 -42.00 -23.62 38.22
N ALA A 515 -40.73 -23.19 38.27
CA ALA A 515 -39.85 -23.36 39.44
C ALA A 515 -40.19 -22.49 40.67
N GLY A 516 -41.17 -21.57 40.57
CA GLY A 516 -41.63 -20.74 41.70
C GLY A 516 -40.64 -19.69 42.21
N LYS A 517 -39.62 -19.33 41.42
CA LYS A 517 -38.54 -18.40 41.78
C LYS A 517 -38.88 -16.97 41.32
N PRO A 518 -38.18 -15.91 41.79
CA PRO A 518 -38.52 -14.52 41.46
C PRO A 518 -38.60 -14.22 39.95
N TRP A 519 -37.74 -14.86 39.15
CA TRP A 519 -37.72 -14.75 37.68
C TRP A 519 -38.85 -15.50 36.97
N SER A 520 -39.43 -16.54 37.61
CA SER A 520 -40.38 -17.47 36.97
C SER A 520 -41.61 -16.78 36.37
N ALA A 521 -42.16 -15.77 37.06
CA ALA A 521 -43.32 -15.00 36.60
C ALA A 521 -43.03 -14.11 35.38
N ILE A 522 -41.77 -13.70 35.18
CA ILE A 522 -41.34 -12.91 34.02
C ILE A 522 -40.94 -13.84 32.88
N MET A 523 -40.25 -14.96 33.18
CA MET A 523 -39.95 -16.02 32.20
C MET A 523 -41.22 -16.55 31.54
N ALA A 524 -42.30 -16.79 32.30
CA ALA A 524 -43.58 -17.26 31.76
C ALA A 524 -44.14 -16.36 30.63
N ARG A 525 -43.88 -15.04 30.67
CA ARG A 525 -44.29 -14.09 29.62
C ARG A 525 -43.35 -14.08 28.41
N ASN A 526 -42.11 -14.53 28.60
CA ASN A 526 -41.04 -14.53 27.61
C ASN A 526 -40.75 -15.93 27.02
N ILE A 527 -41.59 -16.95 27.29
CA ILE A 527 -41.45 -18.30 26.72
C ILE A 527 -41.37 -18.27 25.18
N PRO A 528 -42.32 -17.66 24.42
CA PRO A 528 -42.29 -17.75 22.96
C PRO A 528 -41.08 -17.06 22.31
N PRO A 529 -40.63 -15.86 22.73
CA PRO A 529 -39.38 -15.27 22.22
C PRO A 529 -38.13 -16.11 22.48
N VAL A 530 -38.06 -16.86 23.58
CA VAL A 530 -36.93 -17.76 23.86
C VAL A 530 -37.01 -19.02 23.01
N GLN A 531 -38.18 -19.66 22.91
CA GLN A 531 -38.39 -20.83 22.07
C GLN A 531 -38.17 -20.53 20.57
N ASP A 532 -38.49 -19.32 20.09
CA ASP A 532 -38.17 -18.83 18.74
C ASP A 532 -36.65 -18.71 18.49
N ILE A 533 -35.86 -18.29 19.48
CA ILE A 533 -34.39 -18.24 19.39
C ILE A 533 -33.80 -19.66 19.45
N GLN A 534 -34.29 -20.52 20.35
CA GLN A 534 -33.87 -21.92 20.46
C GLN A 534 -34.20 -22.71 19.19
N GLN A 535 -35.37 -22.50 18.58
CA GLN A 535 -35.71 -23.10 17.28
C GLN A 535 -34.74 -22.62 16.18
N LYS A 536 -34.38 -21.34 16.15
CA LYS A 536 -33.38 -20.83 15.18
C LYS A 536 -31.98 -21.41 15.40
N LEU A 537 -31.63 -21.80 16.63
CA LEU A 537 -30.41 -22.56 16.93
C LEU A 537 -30.51 -24.01 16.42
N ILE A 538 -31.66 -24.67 16.60
CA ILE A 538 -31.94 -26.00 16.04
C ILE A 538 -31.86 -25.97 14.49
N ASP A 539 -32.49 -24.98 13.85
CA ASP A 539 -32.47 -24.78 12.40
C ASP A 539 -31.07 -24.45 11.85
N LEU A 540 -30.20 -23.83 12.66
CA LEU A 540 -28.79 -23.58 12.34
C LEU A 540 -28.00 -24.88 12.46
N GLN A 541 -28.15 -25.63 13.55
CA GLN A 541 -27.48 -26.92 13.74
C GLN A 541 -27.84 -27.93 12.63
N ALA A 542 -29.12 -28.00 12.24
CA ALA A 542 -29.58 -28.83 11.13
C ALA A 542 -28.94 -28.47 9.77
N ARG A 543 -28.55 -27.20 9.58
CA ARG A 543 -27.89 -26.71 8.36
C ARG A 543 -26.38 -26.96 8.37
N VAL A 544 -25.73 -26.89 9.53
CA VAL A 544 -24.28 -27.06 9.67
C VAL A 544 -23.88 -28.52 9.92
N VAL A 545 -24.84 -29.39 10.29
CA VAL A 545 -24.69 -30.84 10.52
C VAL A 545 -23.84 -31.22 11.74
N VAL A 546 -22.93 -30.33 12.16
CA VAL A 546 -22.12 -30.39 13.39
C VAL A 546 -22.90 -29.81 14.59
N PRO A 547 -22.82 -30.40 15.80
CA PRO A 547 -23.37 -29.81 17.01
C PRO A 547 -22.77 -28.44 17.34
N ILE A 548 -23.58 -27.51 17.85
CA ILE A 548 -23.19 -26.10 18.05
C ILE A 548 -21.93 -25.95 18.93
N ASP A 549 -21.81 -26.73 20.00
CA ASP A 549 -20.65 -26.66 20.90
C ASP A 549 -19.37 -27.21 20.24
N HIS A 550 -19.48 -28.25 19.41
CA HIS A 550 -18.35 -28.71 18.56
C HIS A 550 -17.97 -27.66 17.51
N LEU A 551 -18.93 -26.94 16.93
CA LEU A 551 -18.67 -25.88 15.95
C LEU A 551 -17.90 -24.70 16.58
N LYS A 552 -18.25 -24.32 17.81
CA LYS A 552 -17.51 -23.33 18.63
C LYS A 552 -16.06 -23.79 18.87
N ASP A 553 -15.84 -25.07 19.14
CA ASP A 553 -14.52 -25.66 19.39
C ASP A 553 -13.65 -25.82 18.14
N ILE A 554 -14.24 -26.12 16.98
CA ILE A 554 -13.57 -26.10 15.68
C ILE A 554 -13.10 -24.68 15.36
N ASN A 555 -14.00 -23.69 15.47
CA ASN A 555 -13.66 -22.28 15.26
C ASN A 555 -12.57 -21.81 16.24
N LYS A 556 -12.60 -22.22 17.51
CA LYS A 556 -11.53 -21.91 18.48
C LYS A 556 -10.16 -22.38 17.99
N ARG A 557 -10.02 -23.65 17.59
CA ARG A 557 -8.75 -24.20 17.07
C ARG A 557 -8.29 -23.54 15.77
N MET A 558 -9.22 -23.20 14.88
CA MET A 558 -8.91 -22.44 13.67
C MET A 558 -8.30 -21.07 14.01
N ASN A 559 -8.94 -20.29 14.89
CA ASN A 559 -8.43 -18.98 15.32
C ASN A 559 -7.10 -19.09 16.09
N GLU A 560 -6.85 -20.19 16.81
CA GLU A 560 -5.55 -20.46 17.45
C GLU A 560 -4.44 -20.75 16.43
N GLY A 561 -4.74 -21.54 15.38
CA GLY A 561 -3.84 -21.77 14.24
C GLY A 561 -3.52 -20.49 13.47
N GLU A 562 -4.55 -19.68 13.18
CA GLU A 562 -4.45 -18.39 12.52
C GLU A 562 -3.63 -17.38 13.35
N ARG A 563 -3.92 -17.25 14.65
CA ARG A 563 -3.16 -16.40 15.57
C ARG A 563 -1.69 -16.81 15.61
N GLY A 564 -1.41 -18.11 15.61
CA GLY A 564 -0.04 -18.65 15.52
C GLY A 564 0.65 -18.31 14.21
N SER A 565 -0.02 -18.51 13.06
CA SER A 565 0.53 -18.18 11.74
C SER A 565 0.78 -16.67 11.60
N ARG A 566 -0.19 -15.82 11.98
CA ARG A 566 -0.08 -14.36 11.93
C ARG A 566 1.03 -13.82 12.85
N ALA A 567 1.20 -14.39 14.04
CA ALA A 567 2.31 -14.04 14.92
C ALA A 567 3.67 -14.41 14.32
N ALA A 568 3.80 -15.61 13.74
CA ALA A 568 5.03 -16.03 13.06
C ALA A 568 5.34 -15.17 11.81
N LYS A 569 4.32 -14.82 11.01
CA LYS A 569 4.48 -13.86 9.90
C LYS A 569 4.96 -12.50 10.39
N LYS A 570 4.36 -11.95 11.45
CA LYS A 570 4.79 -10.68 12.06
C LYS A 570 6.26 -10.72 12.49
N GLU A 571 6.66 -11.75 13.23
CA GLU A 571 8.05 -11.97 13.67
C GLU A 571 9.03 -12.04 12.48
N MET A 572 8.60 -12.67 11.36
CA MET A 572 9.39 -12.73 10.12
C MET A 572 9.57 -11.36 9.46
N ILE A 573 8.51 -10.55 9.41
CA ILE A 573 8.52 -9.20 8.83
C ILE A 573 9.42 -8.28 9.67
N GLU A 574 9.20 -8.23 10.99
CA GLU A 574 9.94 -7.38 11.94
C GLU A 574 11.45 -7.62 11.88
N ALA A 575 11.88 -8.89 11.83
CA ALA A 575 13.29 -9.25 11.73
C ALA A 575 13.95 -8.80 10.39
N ASN A 576 13.16 -8.54 9.34
CA ASN A 576 13.61 -8.24 7.98
C ASN A 576 13.41 -6.77 7.54
N LEU A 577 12.81 -5.89 8.34
CA LEU A 577 12.62 -4.47 8.01
C LEU A 577 13.93 -3.75 7.59
N ARG A 578 15.07 -4.15 8.17
CA ARG A 578 16.41 -3.63 7.78
C ARG A 578 16.79 -3.93 6.33
N LEU A 579 16.30 -5.03 5.75
CA LEU A 579 16.49 -5.37 4.34
C LEU A 579 15.76 -4.36 3.44
N VAL A 580 14.53 -4.00 3.80
CA VAL A 580 13.72 -3.02 3.05
C VAL A 580 14.45 -1.69 2.96
N ILE A 581 14.91 -1.14 4.09
CA ILE A 581 15.69 0.11 4.14
C ILE A 581 16.94 0.03 3.24
N SER A 582 17.67 -1.10 3.26
CA SER A 582 18.88 -1.29 2.43
C SER A 582 18.60 -1.28 0.91
N ILE A 583 17.35 -1.54 0.52
CA ILE A 583 16.88 -1.49 -0.87
C ILE A 583 16.33 -0.08 -1.15
N ALA A 584 15.45 0.45 -0.31
CA ALA A 584 14.82 1.77 -0.43
C ALA A 584 15.84 2.92 -0.51
N LYS A 585 16.98 2.83 0.21
CA LYS A 585 18.10 3.79 0.12
C LYS A 585 18.65 4.02 -1.30
N LYS A 586 18.29 3.20 -2.29
CA LYS A 586 18.69 3.33 -3.72
C LYS A 586 17.67 4.11 -4.57
N TYR A 587 16.63 4.64 -3.95
CA TYR A 587 15.46 5.25 -4.61
C TYR A 587 15.04 6.61 -4.01
N THR A 588 15.70 7.09 -2.96
CA THR A 588 15.35 8.29 -2.17
C THR A 588 15.14 9.58 -2.98
N ASN A 589 15.79 9.70 -4.14
CA ASN A 589 15.81 10.91 -4.95
C ASN A 589 15.07 10.67 -6.29
N ARG A 590 13.83 10.16 -6.23
CA ARG A 590 13.00 9.81 -7.41
C ARG A 590 11.55 10.30 -7.33
N GLY A 591 11.30 11.40 -6.60
CA GLY A 591 9.98 12.04 -6.52
C GLY A 591 9.04 11.51 -5.42
N LEU A 592 9.49 10.56 -4.59
CA LEU A 592 8.71 10.01 -3.47
C LEU A 592 9.54 10.03 -2.17
N GLN A 593 8.91 10.26 -1.01
CA GLN A 593 9.62 10.41 0.27
C GLN A 593 10.22 9.07 0.71
N PHE A 594 11.32 9.13 1.48
CA PHE A 594 12.00 7.92 1.98
C PHE A 594 11.11 7.06 2.90
N LEU A 595 10.16 7.65 3.63
CA LEU A 595 9.19 6.92 4.44
C LEU A 595 8.26 6.07 3.57
N ASP A 596 7.67 6.65 2.53
CA ASP A 596 6.74 5.95 1.64
C ASP A 596 7.46 4.84 0.87
N LEU A 597 8.69 5.10 0.40
CA LEU A 597 9.58 4.10 -0.19
C LEU A 597 9.89 2.93 0.77
N ILE A 598 9.91 3.17 2.08
CA ILE A 598 10.03 2.11 3.09
C ILE A 598 8.70 1.38 3.26
N GLN A 599 7.55 2.07 3.35
CA GLN A 599 6.26 1.41 3.56
C GLN A 599 5.82 0.55 2.38
N GLU A 600 6.03 1.02 1.15
CA GLU A 600 5.79 0.25 -0.08
C GLU A 600 6.74 -0.95 -0.18
N GLY A 601 7.99 -0.76 0.27
CA GLY A 601 8.92 -1.86 0.46
C GLY A 601 8.50 -2.85 1.55
N ASN A 602 7.84 -2.40 2.63
CA ASN A 602 7.28 -3.24 3.69
C ASN A 602 6.08 -4.04 3.17
N ILE A 603 5.21 -3.46 2.34
CA ILE A 603 4.11 -4.16 1.66
C ILE A 603 4.68 -5.24 0.72
N GLY A 604 5.74 -4.92 -0.03
CA GLY A 604 6.49 -5.91 -0.81
C GLY A 604 7.11 -7.03 0.04
N LEU A 605 7.63 -6.71 1.23
CA LEU A 605 8.13 -7.68 2.19
C LEU A 605 7.02 -8.59 2.75
N MET A 606 5.82 -8.05 3.01
CA MET A 606 4.66 -8.84 3.46
C MET A 606 4.26 -9.88 2.39
N LYS A 607 4.08 -9.46 1.12
CA LYS A 607 3.84 -10.37 0.00
C LYS A 607 4.93 -11.45 -0.12
N ALA A 608 6.20 -11.08 0.12
CA ALA A 608 7.31 -12.02 0.10
C ALA A 608 7.25 -13.06 1.23
N VAL A 609 6.83 -12.69 2.44
CA VAL A 609 6.63 -13.62 3.57
C VAL A 609 5.48 -14.58 3.29
N ASP A 610 4.38 -14.10 2.70
CA ASP A 610 3.20 -14.92 2.39
C ASP A 610 3.47 -16.00 1.33
N LYS A 611 4.36 -15.73 0.36
CA LYS A 611 4.71 -16.64 -0.75
C LYS A 611 6.07 -17.36 -0.57
N PHE A 612 6.70 -17.32 0.62
CA PHE A 612 8.05 -17.89 0.80
C PHE A 612 8.07 -19.40 1.10
N GLU A 613 8.56 -20.19 0.15
CA GLU A 613 8.85 -21.61 0.34
C GLU A 613 10.29 -21.87 0.82
N TYR A 614 10.46 -22.27 2.09
CA TYR A 614 11.78 -22.66 2.61
C TYR A 614 12.33 -23.95 1.95
N ARG A 615 11.43 -24.79 1.40
CA ARG A 615 11.71 -26.11 0.81
C ARG A 615 12.63 -26.01 -0.41
N ARG A 616 12.52 -24.90 -1.16
CA ARG A 616 13.36 -24.55 -2.31
C ARG A 616 14.82 -24.19 -1.94
N GLY A 617 15.14 -24.14 -0.64
CA GLY A 617 16.51 -24.08 -0.11
C GLY A 617 17.22 -22.74 -0.17
N TYR A 618 16.72 -21.77 -0.94
CA TYR A 618 17.24 -20.40 -0.99
C TYR A 618 17.05 -19.65 0.35
N LYS A 619 17.82 -18.59 0.57
CA LYS A 619 17.64 -17.69 1.74
C LYS A 619 16.44 -16.77 1.51
N PHE A 620 15.73 -16.43 2.57
CA PHE A 620 14.58 -15.51 2.47
C PHE A 620 14.96 -14.16 1.84
N SER A 621 16.09 -13.59 2.27
CA SER A 621 16.62 -12.31 1.74
C SER A 621 16.80 -12.29 0.20
N THR A 622 17.14 -13.41 -0.43
CA THR A 622 17.26 -13.51 -1.90
C THR A 622 15.90 -13.34 -2.58
N TYR A 623 14.87 -13.99 -2.03
CA TYR A 623 13.49 -13.96 -2.54
C TYR A 623 12.82 -12.61 -2.28
N ALA A 624 12.88 -12.12 -1.03
CA ALA A 624 12.29 -10.85 -0.63
C ALA A 624 12.87 -9.64 -1.40
N THR A 625 14.16 -9.67 -1.76
CA THR A 625 14.81 -8.60 -2.54
C THR A 625 14.14 -8.36 -3.91
N TRP A 626 13.47 -9.36 -4.50
CA TRP A 626 12.72 -9.19 -5.74
C TRP A 626 11.40 -8.45 -5.49
N TRP A 627 10.57 -8.97 -4.59
CA TRP A 627 9.27 -8.39 -4.21
C TRP A 627 9.37 -6.96 -3.65
N ILE A 628 10.32 -6.69 -2.74
CA ILE A 628 10.56 -5.36 -2.18
C ILE A 628 10.92 -4.38 -3.30
N ARG A 629 11.76 -4.81 -4.26
CA ARG A 629 12.15 -3.97 -5.40
C ARG A 629 10.98 -3.70 -6.35
N GLN A 630 10.15 -4.72 -6.60
CA GLN A 630 8.99 -4.60 -7.49
C GLN A 630 7.96 -3.63 -6.89
N ALA A 631 7.63 -3.76 -5.61
CA ALA A 631 6.72 -2.84 -4.92
C ALA A 631 7.23 -1.39 -4.93
N ILE A 632 8.51 -1.17 -4.55
CA ILE A 632 9.13 0.17 -4.58
C ILE A 632 9.15 0.76 -6.00
N THR A 633 9.54 -0.03 -7.01
CA THR A 633 9.64 0.47 -8.40
C THR A 633 8.26 0.79 -8.97
N ARG A 634 7.26 -0.04 -8.64
CA ARG A 634 5.86 0.19 -8.97
C ARG A 634 5.31 1.45 -8.32
N SER A 635 5.46 1.62 -7.01
CA SER A 635 4.95 2.81 -6.31
C SER A 635 5.54 4.11 -6.86
N ILE A 636 6.85 4.13 -7.17
CA ILE A 636 7.48 5.28 -7.84
C ILE A 636 6.84 5.56 -9.21
N ALA A 637 6.51 4.52 -9.99
CA ALA A 637 5.81 4.70 -11.25
C ALA A 637 4.34 5.15 -11.06
N ASP A 638 3.67 4.64 -10.04
CA ASP A 638 2.25 4.84 -9.78
C ASP A 638 1.92 6.18 -9.09
N GLN A 639 2.83 6.71 -8.26
CA GLN A 639 2.56 7.81 -7.31
C GLN A 639 3.53 9.01 -7.38
N ALA A 640 4.80 8.83 -7.80
CA ALA A 640 5.84 9.87 -7.66
C ALA A 640 5.73 11.06 -8.63
N ARG A 641 4.57 11.27 -9.27
CA ARG A 641 4.30 12.37 -10.21
C ARG A 641 2.88 12.89 -10.06
N THR A 642 2.74 14.20 -10.02
CA THR A 642 1.46 14.94 -9.94
C THR A 642 0.47 14.55 -11.04
N ILE A 643 0.98 14.22 -12.22
CA ILE A 643 0.21 13.62 -13.32
C ILE A 643 0.64 12.17 -13.46
N ARG A 644 -0.27 11.26 -13.12
CA ARG A 644 -0.08 9.80 -13.23
C ARG A 644 0.15 9.39 -14.68
N ILE A 645 1.21 8.63 -14.93
CA ILE A 645 1.58 8.06 -16.24
C ILE A 645 1.59 6.52 -16.13
N PRO A 646 1.06 5.75 -17.09
CA PRO A 646 1.09 4.28 -17.04
C PRO A 646 2.51 3.71 -16.96
N VAL A 647 2.67 2.57 -16.25
CA VAL A 647 3.98 1.98 -15.94
C VAL A 647 4.80 1.70 -17.20
N HIS A 648 4.22 1.10 -18.25
CA HIS A 648 4.92 0.83 -19.52
C HIS A 648 5.46 2.10 -20.22
N MET A 649 4.79 3.26 -20.05
CA MET A 649 5.28 4.54 -20.56
C MET A 649 6.46 5.05 -19.72
N ILE A 650 6.43 4.85 -18.39
CA ILE A 650 7.55 5.19 -17.49
C ILE A 650 8.76 4.28 -17.73
N GLU A 651 8.56 3.00 -18.03
CA GLU A 651 9.63 2.10 -18.46
C GLU A 651 10.23 2.54 -19.81
N THR A 652 9.39 2.95 -20.76
CA THR A 652 9.84 3.51 -22.05
C THR A 652 10.66 4.80 -21.86
N ILE A 653 10.22 5.71 -20.98
CA ILE A 653 10.96 6.92 -20.58
C ILE A 653 12.30 6.54 -19.94
N ASN A 654 12.34 5.52 -19.09
CA ASN A 654 13.59 5.04 -18.47
C ASN A 654 14.53 4.37 -19.48
N LYS A 655 14.02 3.63 -20.47
CA LYS A 655 14.77 3.06 -21.61
C LYS A 655 15.39 4.20 -22.44
N MET A 656 14.60 5.22 -22.78
CA MET A 656 15.05 6.43 -23.48
C MET A 656 16.13 7.18 -22.69
N ASN A 657 15.90 7.46 -21.40
CA ASN A 657 16.85 8.18 -20.54
C ASN A 657 18.12 7.36 -20.25
N ARG A 658 18.09 6.04 -20.36
CA ARG A 658 19.29 5.19 -20.32
C ARG A 658 20.09 5.30 -21.62
N LEU A 659 19.43 5.16 -22.77
CA LEU A 659 20.06 5.26 -24.09
C LEU A 659 20.62 6.67 -24.37
N SER A 660 19.91 7.72 -23.96
CA SER A 660 20.38 9.10 -24.08
C SER A 660 21.68 9.33 -23.28
N ARG A 661 21.74 8.87 -22.02
CA ARG A 661 22.97 8.94 -21.22
C ARG A 661 24.11 8.08 -21.79
N GLN A 662 23.81 6.94 -22.40
CA GLN A 662 24.82 6.15 -23.11
C GLN A 662 25.33 6.87 -24.36
N HIS A 663 24.46 7.48 -25.16
CA HIS A 663 24.86 8.27 -26.32
C HIS A 663 25.69 9.50 -25.92
N LEU A 664 25.30 10.22 -24.87
CA LEU A 664 26.05 11.34 -24.32
C LEU A 664 27.46 10.91 -23.87
N GLN A 665 27.61 9.69 -23.34
CA GLN A 665 28.91 9.12 -22.97
C GLN A 665 29.72 8.58 -24.16
N GLU A 666 29.07 8.07 -25.21
CA GLU A 666 29.70 7.55 -26.43
C GLU A 666 30.16 8.66 -27.39
N PHE A 667 29.38 9.73 -27.52
CA PHE A 667 29.55 10.76 -28.56
C PHE A 667 29.76 12.20 -28.02
N GLY A 668 29.51 12.45 -26.73
CA GLY A 668 29.72 13.76 -26.11
C GLY A 668 28.61 14.79 -26.34
N PHE A 669 27.50 14.43 -27.00
CA PHE A 669 26.32 15.28 -27.18
C PHE A 669 25.01 14.50 -27.00
N GLU A 670 23.93 15.22 -26.71
CA GLU A 670 22.59 14.63 -26.53
C GLU A 670 22.01 14.18 -27.89
N PRO A 671 21.44 12.97 -28.00
CA PRO A 671 20.91 12.47 -29.26
C PRO A 671 19.58 13.15 -29.62
N ASP A 672 19.44 13.49 -30.91
CA ASP A 672 18.16 13.96 -31.45
C ASP A 672 17.09 12.84 -31.48
N ALA A 673 15.82 13.25 -31.56
CA ALA A 673 14.68 12.34 -31.61
C ALA A 673 14.78 11.30 -32.73
N GLY A 674 15.36 11.64 -33.89
CA GLY A 674 15.59 10.69 -34.99
C GLY A 674 16.63 9.62 -34.67
N MET A 675 17.70 9.96 -33.93
CA MET A 675 18.73 9.01 -33.51
C MET A 675 18.24 8.09 -32.40
N LEU A 676 17.41 8.62 -31.48
CA LEU A 676 16.71 7.81 -30.49
C LEU A 676 15.66 6.88 -31.14
N ALA A 677 15.00 7.30 -32.23
CA ALA A 677 14.04 6.48 -32.97
C ALA A 677 14.69 5.22 -33.54
N GLU A 678 15.81 5.39 -34.25
CA GLU A 678 16.60 4.28 -34.79
C GLU A 678 17.12 3.33 -33.68
N ARG A 679 17.62 3.89 -32.57
CA ARG A 679 18.22 3.08 -31.47
C ARG A 679 17.21 2.55 -30.43
N MET A 680 15.93 2.92 -30.54
CA MET A 680 14.83 2.36 -29.73
C MET A 680 13.86 1.48 -30.53
N GLU A 681 13.97 1.44 -31.85
CA GLU A 681 13.07 0.74 -32.78
C GLU A 681 11.62 1.28 -32.72
N ILE A 682 11.48 2.60 -32.48
CA ILE A 682 10.20 3.30 -32.29
C ILE A 682 10.12 4.51 -33.23
N THR A 683 8.93 4.85 -33.74
CA THR A 683 8.73 6.02 -34.60
C THR A 683 9.07 7.34 -33.91
N GLU A 684 9.69 8.26 -34.66
CA GLU A 684 10.11 9.57 -34.16
C GLU A 684 8.95 10.35 -33.52
N ASP A 685 7.75 10.33 -34.12
CA ASP A 685 6.53 10.93 -33.56
C ASP A 685 6.18 10.38 -32.16
N LYS A 686 6.36 9.08 -31.93
CA LYS A 686 6.09 8.46 -30.62
C LYS A 686 7.15 8.89 -29.61
N ILE A 687 8.43 9.01 -30.00
CA ILE A 687 9.48 9.56 -29.13
C ILE A 687 9.27 11.05 -28.84
N ARG A 688 8.92 11.87 -29.84
CA ARG A 688 8.64 13.30 -29.67
C ARG A 688 7.45 13.53 -28.73
N LYS A 689 6.45 12.64 -28.73
CA LYS A 689 5.37 12.60 -27.73
C LYS A 689 5.86 12.16 -26.35
N ILE A 690 6.68 11.11 -26.25
CA ILE A 690 7.29 10.63 -24.99
C ILE A 690 8.13 11.74 -24.34
N MET A 691 8.95 12.46 -25.11
CA MET A 691 9.73 13.62 -24.63
C MET A 691 8.85 14.75 -24.09
N LYS A 692 7.64 14.96 -24.65
CA LYS A 692 6.68 15.94 -24.11
C LYS A 692 6.05 15.45 -22.80
N ILE A 693 5.73 14.16 -22.69
CA ILE A 693 5.13 13.52 -21.50
C ILE A 693 6.15 13.34 -20.36
N ALA A 694 7.44 13.20 -20.66
CA ALA A 694 8.49 12.98 -19.67
C ALA A 694 8.75 14.20 -18.76
N LYS A 695 8.40 15.41 -19.22
CA LYS A 695 8.55 16.66 -18.44
C LYS A 695 7.65 16.65 -17.20
N GLU A 696 8.16 17.21 -16.11
CA GLU A 696 7.41 17.41 -14.87
C GLU A 696 6.80 18.83 -14.85
N PRO A 697 5.64 19.03 -14.19
CA PRO A 697 5.04 20.35 -14.06
C PRO A 697 5.88 21.25 -13.15
N ILE A 698 5.92 22.54 -13.45
CA ILE A 698 6.64 23.58 -12.68
C ILE A 698 5.65 24.22 -11.70
N SER A 699 6.12 24.63 -10.52
CA SER A 699 5.28 25.35 -9.54
C SER A 699 4.89 26.73 -10.07
N MET A 700 3.67 27.18 -9.82
CA MET A 700 3.28 28.59 -10.06
C MET A 700 4.05 29.54 -9.13
N GLU A 701 4.40 29.08 -7.93
CA GLU A 701 5.26 29.76 -6.95
C GLU A 701 6.76 29.72 -7.33
N THR A 702 7.10 29.53 -8.61
CA THR A 702 8.49 29.63 -9.07
C THR A 702 8.79 31.10 -9.35
N PRO A 703 9.71 31.77 -8.64
CA PRO A 703 10.03 33.18 -8.89
C PRO A 703 10.66 33.35 -10.27
N ILE A 704 10.46 34.52 -10.88
CA ILE A 704 10.88 34.78 -12.27
C ILE A 704 11.59 36.14 -12.41
N GLY A 705 12.92 36.08 -12.50
CA GLY A 705 13.82 37.25 -12.46
C GLY A 705 14.62 37.29 -11.15
N ASP A 706 15.20 38.46 -10.87
CA ASP A 706 15.89 38.76 -9.61
C ASP A 706 14.99 39.55 -8.62
N ASP A 707 13.75 39.89 -9.01
CA ASP A 707 12.77 40.59 -8.18
C ASP A 707 11.87 39.55 -7.45
N ASP A 708 12.07 39.38 -6.14
CA ASP A 708 11.40 38.35 -5.30
C ASP A 708 9.86 38.40 -5.31
N ASP A 709 9.24 39.51 -5.73
CA ASP A 709 7.78 39.66 -5.80
C ASP A 709 7.15 38.95 -7.02
N SER A 710 7.89 38.69 -8.10
CA SER A 710 7.34 38.21 -9.38
C SER A 710 7.35 36.68 -9.51
N HIS A 711 6.18 36.06 -9.62
CA HIS A 711 6.02 34.60 -9.65
C HIS A 711 5.49 34.12 -11.02
N LEU A 712 5.84 32.88 -11.42
CA LEU A 712 5.40 32.30 -12.69
C LEU A 712 3.86 32.30 -12.85
N GLY A 713 3.12 32.20 -11.74
CA GLY A 713 1.66 32.26 -11.71
C GLY A 713 1.08 33.58 -12.23
N ASP A 714 1.75 34.72 -12.01
CA ASP A 714 1.26 36.06 -12.37
C ASP A 714 1.17 36.29 -13.89
N PHE A 715 1.85 35.45 -14.67
CA PHE A 715 1.91 35.51 -16.13
C PHE A 715 0.96 34.53 -16.83
N ILE A 716 0.10 33.82 -16.08
CA ILE A 716 -0.85 32.84 -16.63
C ILE A 716 -2.20 33.52 -16.87
N GLU A 717 -2.54 33.77 -18.14
CA GLU A 717 -3.81 34.38 -18.53
C GLU A 717 -5.02 33.44 -18.37
N ASP A 718 -6.16 33.99 -17.94
CA ASP A 718 -7.44 33.26 -17.90
C ASP A 718 -8.10 33.24 -19.29
N GLY A 719 -7.77 32.22 -20.08
CA GLY A 719 -8.39 31.94 -21.37
C GLY A 719 -9.81 31.37 -21.33
N ALA A 720 -10.45 31.22 -20.14
CA ALA A 720 -11.83 30.75 -20.02
C ALA A 720 -12.86 31.89 -19.96
N ASN A 721 -12.43 33.10 -19.58
CA ASN A 721 -13.30 34.27 -19.49
C ASN A 721 -13.30 35.08 -20.80
N THR A 722 -14.49 35.28 -21.38
CA THR A 722 -14.64 36.13 -22.59
C THR A 722 -14.27 37.57 -22.29
N ALA A 723 -13.46 38.20 -23.13
CA ALA A 723 -13.07 39.59 -22.94
C ALA A 723 -14.31 40.51 -22.96
N PRO A 724 -14.37 41.60 -22.15
CA PRO A 724 -15.53 42.49 -22.12
C PRO A 724 -15.91 43.08 -23.49
N LEU A 725 -14.93 43.25 -24.38
CA LEU A 725 -15.14 43.65 -25.78
C LEU A 725 -15.86 42.58 -26.60
N GLU A 726 -15.46 41.31 -26.47
CA GLU A 726 -16.08 40.16 -27.14
C GLU A 726 -17.52 39.96 -26.64
N ALA A 727 -17.73 40.03 -25.32
CA ALA A 727 -19.07 39.97 -24.72
C ALA A 727 -19.98 41.11 -25.22
N ALA A 728 -19.44 42.32 -25.37
CA ALA A 728 -20.16 43.46 -25.95
C ALA A 728 -20.47 43.26 -27.45
N MET A 729 -19.54 42.68 -28.23
CA MET A 729 -19.79 42.33 -29.64
C MET A 729 -20.87 41.24 -29.76
N GLN A 730 -20.85 40.22 -28.91
CA GLN A 730 -21.84 39.14 -28.90
C GLN A 730 -23.24 39.65 -28.50
N ALA A 731 -23.31 40.57 -27.53
CA ALA A 731 -24.55 41.27 -27.16
C ALA A 731 -25.07 42.14 -28.32
N GLY A 732 -24.20 42.95 -28.95
CA GLY A 732 -24.57 43.77 -30.12
C GLY A 732 -25.04 42.93 -31.30
N LEU A 733 -24.40 41.80 -31.57
CA LEU A 733 -24.82 40.85 -32.61
C LEU A 733 -26.20 40.26 -32.30
N ARG A 734 -26.49 39.94 -31.04
CA ARG A 734 -27.79 39.42 -30.59
C ARG A 734 -28.90 40.45 -30.82
N ASP A 735 -28.68 41.71 -30.45
CA ASP A 735 -29.68 42.77 -30.60
C ASP A 735 -29.91 43.15 -32.08
N VAL A 736 -28.84 43.27 -32.88
CA VAL A 736 -28.96 43.49 -34.33
C VAL A 736 -29.65 42.31 -35.03
N THR A 737 -29.37 41.07 -34.61
CA THR A 737 -30.07 39.88 -35.11
C THR A 737 -31.57 39.90 -34.75
N LYS A 738 -31.91 40.36 -33.53
CA LYS A 738 -33.29 40.49 -33.07
C LYS A 738 -34.07 41.49 -33.93
N ASP A 739 -33.58 42.72 -34.08
CA ASP A 739 -34.16 43.77 -34.93
C ASP A 739 -34.43 43.27 -36.36
N ILE A 740 -33.47 42.54 -36.94
CA ILE A 740 -33.54 42.05 -38.32
C ILE A 740 -34.55 40.89 -38.46
N LEU A 741 -34.75 40.10 -37.41
CA LEU A 741 -35.82 39.10 -37.33
C LEU A 741 -37.20 39.73 -37.14
N ASP A 742 -37.35 40.75 -36.29
CA ASP A 742 -38.62 41.47 -36.12
C ASP A 742 -39.02 42.25 -37.38
N ALA A 743 -38.04 42.61 -38.23
CA ALA A 743 -38.29 43.17 -39.57
C ALA A 743 -38.74 42.13 -40.64
N LEU A 744 -38.88 40.84 -40.31
CA LEU A 744 -39.53 39.84 -41.19
C LEU A 744 -41.05 39.79 -40.93
N THR A 745 -41.79 38.98 -41.71
CA THR A 745 -43.18 38.72 -41.31
C THR A 745 -43.19 37.84 -40.05
N PRO A 746 -44.15 37.98 -39.11
CA PRO A 746 -44.12 37.25 -37.83
C PRO A 746 -44.02 35.72 -37.98
N ARG A 747 -44.58 35.16 -39.07
CA ARG A 747 -44.49 33.73 -39.39
C ARG A 747 -43.10 33.31 -39.90
N GLU A 748 -42.41 34.17 -40.64
CA GLU A 748 -41.02 33.94 -41.06
C GLU A 748 -40.06 34.11 -39.87
N ALA A 749 -40.25 35.16 -39.05
CA ALA A 749 -39.46 35.44 -37.86
C ALA A 749 -39.53 34.28 -36.83
N LYS A 750 -40.74 33.85 -36.47
CA LYS A 750 -40.94 32.75 -35.51
C LYS A 750 -40.47 31.39 -36.04
N VAL A 751 -40.54 31.12 -37.36
CA VAL A 751 -39.89 29.93 -37.94
C VAL A 751 -38.37 29.97 -37.73
N LEU A 752 -37.70 31.11 -37.97
CA LEU A 752 -36.26 31.21 -37.76
C LEU A 752 -35.87 31.14 -36.28
N ARG A 753 -36.56 31.88 -35.39
CA ARG A 753 -36.29 31.83 -33.94
C ARG A 753 -36.40 30.41 -33.39
N MET A 754 -37.45 29.67 -33.76
CA MET A 754 -37.63 28.29 -33.30
C MET A 754 -36.67 27.30 -33.97
N ARG A 755 -36.31 27.50 -35.25
CA ARG A 755 -35.40 26.60 -35.97
C ARG A 755 -33.94 26.71 -35.55
N PHE A 756 -33.50 27.89 -35.09
CA PHE A 756 -32.11 28.16 -34.69
C PHE A 756 -31.93 28.44 -33.18
N GLY A 757 -32.98 28.29 -32.37
CA GLY A 757 -32.93 28.55 -30.93
C GLY A 757 -32.77 30.04 -30.55
N ILE A 758 -32.93 30.97 -31.48
CA ILE A 758 -32.71 32.40 -31.23
C ILE A 758 -33.84 32.92 -30.31
N GLU A 759 -33.46 33.49 -29.16
CA GLU A 759 -34.33 33.83 -28.02
C GLU A 759 -35.01 32.64 -27.32
N MET A 760 -34.54 31.40 -27.52
CA MET A 760 -35.08 30.21 -26.84
C MET A 760 -33.98 29.33 -26.22
N SER A 761 -34.36 28.41 -25.33
CA SER A 761 -33.43 27.47 -24.68
C SER A 761 -32.96 26.32 -25.57
N THR A 762 -33.69 26.00 -26.65
CA THR A 762 -33.40 24.89 -27.56
C THR A 762 -33.81 25.21 -28.99
N ASP A 763 -33.06 24.71 -29.97
CA ASP A 763 -33.54 24.64 -31.35
C ASP A 763 -34.62 23.56 -31.48
N HIS A 764 -35.44 23.66 -32.53
CA HIS A 764 -36.50 22.72 -32.84
C HIS A 764 -36.33 22.19 -34.27
N THR A 765 -36.67 20.92 -34.51
CA THR A 765 -36.61 20.35 -35.85
C THR A 765 -37.68 20.93 -36.77
N LEU A 766 -37.47 20.80 -38.09
CA LEU A 766 -38.46 21.21 -39.10
C LEU A 766 -39.81 20.49 -38.97
N GLU A 767 -39.90 19.38 -38.22
CA GLU A 767 -41.15 18.68 -37.96
C GLU A 767 -41.85 19.19 -36.69
N GLU A 768 -41.12 19.49 -35.60
CA GLU A 768 -41.70 20.16 -34.43
C GLU A 768 -42.21 21.56 -34.77
N VAL A 769 -41.42 22.35 -35.51
CA VAL A 769 -41.85 23.66 -36.01
C VAL A 769 -43.06 23.51 -36.94
N GLY A 770 -43.17 22.41 -37.68
CA GLY A 770 -44.34 22.10 -38.51
C GLY A 770 -45.59 21.86 -37.66
N LYS A 771 -45.47 21.04 -36.62
CA LYS A 771 -46.56 20.74 -35.65
C LYS A 771 -47.04 21.99 -34.92
N GLN A 772 -46.16 22.95 -34.60
CA GLN A 772 -46.55 24.22 -33.96
C GLN A 772 -47.21 25.25 -34.89
N PHE A 773 -47.25 25.01 -36.20
CA PHE A 773 -47.83 25.91 -37.21
C PHE A 773 -48.95 25.28 -38.04
N ASP A 774 -49.36 24.05 -37.72
CA ASP A 774 -50.26 23.19 -38.52
C ASP A 774 -49.82 23.09 -39.99
N VAL A 775 -48.52 22.85 -40.19
CA VAL A 775 -47.85 22.96 -41.49
C VAL A 775 -46.90 21.77 -41.72
N THR A 776 -46.86 21.26 -42.95
CA THR A 776 -45.95 20.15 -43.30
C THR A 776 -44.48 20.58 -43.23
N ARG A 777 -43.60 19.64 -42.83
CA ARG A 777 -42.14 19.83 -42.70
C ARG A 777 -41.51 20.55 -43.90
N GLU A 778 -41.86 20.16 -45.12
CA GLU A 778 -41.34 20.78 -46.35
C GLU A 778 -41.82 22.23 -46.53
N ARG A 779 -43.03 22.55 -46.08
CA ARG A 779 -43.55 23.92 -46.12
C ARG A 779 -42.90 24.81 -45.05
N VAL A 780 -42.44 24.27 -43.91
CA VAL A 780 -41.54 24.99 -42.98
C VAL A 780 -40.22 25.31 -43.69
N ARG A 781 -39.59 24.31 -44.34
CA ARG A 781 -38.34 24.50 -45.10
C ARG A 781 -38.46 25.56 -46.20
N GLN A 782 -39.61 25.65 -46.86
CA GLN A 782 -39.91 26.72 -47.83
C GLN A 782 -39.99 28.11 -47.17
N ILE A 783 -40.55 28.23 -45.97
CA ILE A 783 -40.65 29.49 -45.22
C ILE A 783 -39.25 29.91 -44.73
N GLU A 784 -38.48 28.99 -44.18
CA GLU A 784 -37.07 29.16 -43.80
C GLU A 784 -36.23 29.66 -44.99
N ALA A 785 -36.24 28.94 -46.12
CA ALA A 785 -35.47 29.32 -47.31
C ALA A 785 -35.90 30.68 -47.91
N LYS A 786 -37.19 31.04 -47.79
CA LYS A 786 -37.72 32.35 -48.19
C LYS A 786 -37.27 33.46 -47.22
N ALA A 787 -37.28 33.20 -45.92
CA ALA A 787 -36.81 34.14 -44.90
C ALA A 787 -35.31 34.40 -45.04
N LEU A 788 -34.48 33.36 -45.15
CA LEU A 788 -33.04 33.47 -45.41
C LEU A 788 -32.75 34.24 -46.71
N ARG A 789 -33.55 34.04 -47.77
CA ARG A 789 -33.41 34.82 -49.02
C ARG A 789 -33.72 36.32 -48.83
N LYS A 790 -34.66 36.68 -47.96
CA LYS A 790 -34.94 38.07 -47.58
C LYS A 790 -33.81 38.68 -46.74
N LEU A 791 -33.22 37.89 -45.83
CA LEU A 791 -32.11 38.34 -44.99
C LEU A 791 -30.81 38.56 -45.79
N LYS A 792 -30.62 37.81 -46.88
CA LYS A 792 -29.51 37.99 -47.85
C LYS A 792 -29.65 39.20 -48.80
N HIS A 793 -30.63 40.08 -48.60
CA HIS A 793 -30.71 41.34 -49.35
C HIS A 793 -29.75 42.37 -48.73
N PRO A 794 -28.93 43.11 -49.52
CA PRO A 794 -27.89 44.01 -49.00
C PRO A 794 -28.35 44.90 -47.83
N SER A 795 -29.48 45.60 -48.02
CA SER A 795 -30.11 46.49 -47.03
C SER A 795 -30.50 45.84 -45.68
N ARG A 796 -30.31 44.52 -45.51
CA ARG A 796 -30.45 43.78 -44.26
C ARG A 796 -29.16 43.03 -43.90
N SER A 797 -28.49 42.42 -44.88
CA SER A 797 -27.24 41.68 -44.65
C SER A 797 -26.09 42.58 -44.22
N ASP A 798 -26.02 43.83 -44.68
CA ASP A 798 -24.86 44.70 -44.45
C ASP A 798 -24.70 45.04 -42.95
N LYS A 799 -25.81 45.09 -42.18
CA LYS A 799 -25.82 45.22 -40.71
C LYS A 799 -25.29 44.00 -39.95
N LEU A 800 -25.36 42.80 -40.55
CA LEU A 800 -24.84 41.57 -39.95
C LEU A 800 -23.41 41.27 -40.44
N ARG A 801 -23.08 41.72 -41.65
CA ARG A 801 -21.77 41.55 -42.26
C ARG A 801 -20.66 42.23 -41.47
N SER A 802 -20.92 43.40 -40.89
CA SER A 802 -19.97 44.10 -40.02
C SER A 802 -19.50 43.27 -38.82
N PHE A 803 -20.29 42.29 -38.37
CA PHE A 803 -19.87 41.36 -37.30
C PHE A 803 -19.10 40.14 -37.83
N ILE A 804 -19.25 39.79 -39.12
CA ILE A 804 -18.51 38.69 -39.77
C ILE A 804 -17.07 39.12 -40.10
N ASP A 805 -16.84 40.42 -40.27
CA ASP A 805 -15.50 40.99 -40.50
C ASP A 805 -14.78 41.35 -39.16
N THR A 806 -15.37 41.04 -37.99
CA THR A 806 -14.81 41.31 -36.64
C THR A 806 -14.87 40.13 -35.65
N LEU A 807 -15.50 39.01 -36.01
CA LEU A 807 -15.38 37.70 -35.34
C LEU A 807 -14.39 36.81 -36.12
#